data_AF-A0A819YHV2-F1
#
_entry.id   AF-A0A819YHV2-F1
#
_cell.length_a   1.000
_cell.length_b   1.000
_cell.length_c   1.000
_cell.angle_alpha   90.00
_cell.angle_beta   90.00
_cell.angle_gamma   90.00
#
_symmetry.space_group_name_H-M   'P 1'
#
loop_
_entity.id
_entity.type
_entity.pdbx_description
1 polymer ?
#
loop_
_entity_poly.entity_id
_entity_poly.type
_entity_poly.pdbx_seq_one_letter_code
_entity_poly.pdbx_strand_id
1 'polypeptide(L)'
;MLLIIMAATLIIGITICYLRSITIALMIITGTALSLGVGCFVYNIIYRIPIFPFLNLMSAFILIGIGCDDIFVFFDIWNQEKLEWLRKYQNKLLTENANMLDVPLNQQKNPNKLKRSSSHHLFLFKHSKEIRKVLLSEEALIEIMSNTLKHAGSSMFVTSFTTSAAFFTNILTNISFIQVFGIFIGTCVLIYFAITFTAIAAFAVIYEKYIQNMISHVLSMCCTDFVNKSANSTLAKLYHRFSLACRNFRNYIFSHFMPLIIIKLRYVLVLIFLLMGILGLIGSFYYPKLKVPSTQKTALFLKDNPMEIYEFSMKNQFNGYLKEDKRLFTYPAISFVFGIRDIDDGYIFDMNDRGRLHLMPLYLNQQITLEFFKNFIKHLGTRKDLFLSNYDLEEDFKLFYELATDDILIAKIINDRVKLNVSKTNNLISNTVRTIDYKIENDQSDHDGYIEKKLDQINLTLYKISNKQLKNRLNPIIIYSNYRKSFNRTLERIYKEQIQSNYDVNETRISINNTLRDALTDEYQCSALKTAMQCITGTAGADNIPTDFCNRILTKQRSFNWAVLPDKPSSIDGSIRPFAVLITIRGAHNRTDYNSYNKYYMKVKNFFDSYIKQHAPEHLKHAWFSSSNFAFYGVQRELLSGSSSSLLVSLGIALVVLFLTSGNLFIAIYALITITFAIAITVGVFVVLEWELGIIEGIVIVMAVGLSVDFVVH
;
A
#
# COMPACT_ATOMS: atom_id res chain seq x y z
N MET A 1 8.44 10.52 -13.53
CA MET A 1 7.72 10.71 -14.81
C MET A 1 8.59 10.41 -16.02
N LEU A 2 9.77 11.03 -16.20
CA LEU A 2 10.64 10.76 -17.36
C LEU A 2 11.05 9.28 -17.50
N LEU A 3 11.46 8.64 -16.40
CA LEU A 3 11.79 7.20 -16.37
C LEU A 3 10.60 6.30 -16.71
N ILE A 4 9.40 6.70 -16.30
CA ILE A 4 8.15 5.96 -16.58
C ILE A 4 7.85 6.02 -18.08
N ILE A 5 7.97 7.22 -18.67
CA ILE A 5 7.79 7.42 -20.10
C ILE A 5 8.87 6.62 -20.86
N MET A 6 10.12 6.63 -20.40
CA MET A 6 11.21 5.88 -21.04
C MET A 6 11.01 4.36 -20.96
N ALA A 7 10.55 3.84 -19.82
CA ALA A 7 10.25 2.41 -19.67
C ALA A 7 9.05 2.00 -20.54
N ALA A 8 7.99 2.82 -20.56
CA ALA A 8 6.84 2.60 -21.41
C ALA A 8 7.23 2.64 -22.89
N THR A 9 8.01 3.63 -23.34
CA THR A 9 8.47 3.72 -24.73
C THR A 9 9.39 2.56 -25.11
N LEU A 10 10.20 2.05 -24.17
CA LEU A 10 11.03 0.87 -24.39
C LEU A 10 10.17 -0.39 -24.57
N ILE A 11 9.18 -0.63 -23.71
CA ILE A 11 8.26 -1.78 -23.85
C ILE A 11 7.45 -1.67 -25.15
N ILE A 12 6.96 -0.48 -25.47
CA ILE A 12 6.27 -0.19 -26.73
C ILE A 12 7.21 -0.44 -27.93
N GLY A 13 8.48 -0.03 -27.84
CA GLY A 13 9.48 -0.29 -28.88
C GLY A 13 9.72 -1.78 -29.10
N ILE A 14 9.81 -2.56 -28.02
CA ILE A 14 9.98 -4.02 -28.08
C ILE A 14 8.74 -4.70 -28.67
N THR A 15 7.54 -4.33 -28.23
CA THR A 15 6.28 -4.89 -28.77
C THR A 15 6.10 -4.58 -30.25
N ILE A 16 6.45 -3.36 -30.70
CA ILE A 16 6.46 -3.00 -32.13
C ILE A 16 7.47 -3.86 -32.90
N CYS A 17 8.67 -4.08 -32.35
CA CYS A 17 9.68 -4.95 -32.96
C CYS A 17 9.21 -6.41 -33.05
N TYR A 18 8.52 -6.93 -32.03
CA TYR A 18 8.03 -8.31 -31.98
C TYR A 18 6.84 -8.53 -32.91
N LEU A 19 5.77 -7.75 -32.74
CA LEU A 19 4.50 -7.89 -33.47
C LEU A 19 4.53 -7.25 -34.85
N ARG A 20 5.54 -6.42 -35.16
CA ARG A 20 5.69 -5.67 -36.42
C ARG A 20 4.46 -4.80 -36.75
N SER A 21 3.69 -4.42 -35.73
CA SER A 21 2.46 -3.68 -35.88
C SER A 21 2.34 -2.60 -34.81
N ILE A 22 2.37 -1.33 -35.26
CA ILE A 22 2.20 -0.16 -34.39
C ILE A 22 0.78 -0.12 -33.80
N THR A 23 -0.21 -0.61 -34.54
CA THR A 23 -1.61 -0.55 -34.10
C THR A 23 -1.89 -1.47 -32.92
N ILE A 24 -1.24 -2.64 -32.86
CA ILE A 24 -1.38 -3.55 -31.71
C ILE A 24 -0.71 -2.93 -30.47
N ALA A 25 0.46 -2.32 -30.64
CA ALA A 25 1.16 -1.63 -29.54
C ALA A 25 0.33 -0.46 -28.96
N LEU A 26 -0.32 0.35 -29.81
CA LEU A 26 -1.23 1.40 -29.36
C LEU A 26 -2.42 0.85 -28.57
N MET A 27 -2.92 -0.32 -28.95
CA MET A 27 -4.02 -0.97 -28.25
C MET A 27 -3.63 -1.48 -26.85
N ILE A 28 -2.39 -1.94 -26.65
CA ILE A 28 -1.90 -2.29 -25.30
C ILE A 28 -1.99 -1.07 -24.37
N ILE A 29 -1.56 0.09 -24.87
CA ILE A 29 -1.58 1.35 -24.12
C ILE A 29 -3.01 1.78 -23.83
N THR A 30 -3.90 1.76 -24.83
CA THR A 30 -5.29 2.16 -24.61
C THR A 30 -6.01 1.19 -23.69
N GLY A 31 -5.80 -0.13 -23.83
CA GLY A 31 -6.34 -1.14 -22.93
C GLY A 31 -5.86 -0.95 -21.49
N THR A 32 -4.59 -0.60 -21.30
CA THR A 32 -4.03 -0.31 -19.98
C THR A 32 -4.64 0.95 -19.38
N ALA A 33 -4.74 2.02 -20.18
CA ALA A 33 -5.34 3.28 -19.74
C ALA A 33 -6.82 3.10 -19.36
N LEU A 34 -7.58 2.33 -20.16
CA LEU A 34 -8.97 2.00 -19.87
C LEU A 34 -9.11 1.15 -18.61
N SER A 35 -8.26 0.14 -18.43
CA SER A 35 -8.25 -0.68 -17.21
C SER A 35 -7.96 0.16 -15.96
N LEU A 36 -6.97 1.06 -16.02
CA LEU A 36 -6.69 1.98 -14.91
C LEU A 36 -7.85 2.96 -14.66
N GLY A 37 -8.48 3.48 -15.71
CA GLY A 37 -9.63 4.38 -15.59
C GLY A 37 -10.83 3.71 -14.91
N VAL A 38 -11.21 2.52 -15.38
CA VAL A 38 -12.30 1.73 -14.78
C VAL A 38 -11.90 1.24 -13.38
N GLY A 39 -10.65 0.82 -13.18
CA GLY A 39 -10.13 0.44 -11.86
C GLY A 39 -10.20 1.59 -10.85
N CYS A 40 -9.83 2.82 -11.24
CA CYS A 40 -9.99 4.01 -10.42
C CYS A 40 -11.46 4.32 -10.10
N PHE A 41 -12.37 4.08 -11.05
CA PHE A 41 -13.81 4.22 -10.80
C PHE A 41 -14.31 3.20 -9.77
N VAL A 42 -13.97 1.91 -9.94
CA VAL A 42 -14.31 0.85 -8.96
C VAL A 42 -13.72 1.18 -7.59
N TYR A 43 -12.46 1.61 -7.56
CA TYR A 43 -11.74 1.95 -6.33
C TYR A 43 -12.39 3.10 -5.54
N ASN A 44 -12.72 4.21 -6.21
CA ASN A 44 -13.29 5.38 -5.54
C ASN A 44 -14.79 5.25 -5.27
N ILE A 45 -15.57 4.72 -6.22
CA ILE A 45 -17.04 4.72 -6.15
C ILE A 45 -17.58 3.45 -5.48
N ILE A 46 -17.06 2.27 -5.86
CA ILE A 46 -17.55 0.99 -5.35
C ILE A 46 -16.92 0.68 -4.00
N TYR A 47 -15.59 0.70 -3.89
CA TYR A 47 -14.91 0.41 -2.63
C TYR A 47 -14.89 1.58 -1.64
N ARG A 48 -15.15 2.81 -2.10
CA ARG A 48 -15.18 4.01 -1.26
C ARG A 48 -13.91 4.17 -0.42
N ILE A 49 -12.75 3.91 -1.03
CA ILE A 49 -11.45 4.10 -0.37
C ILE A 49 -11.01 5.55 -0.60
N PRO A 50 -10.88 6.39 0.44
CA PRO A 50 -10.63 7.82 0.27
C PRO A 50 -9.17 8.17 -0.07
N ILE A 51 -8.23 7.27 0.22
CA ILE A 51 -6.80 7.51 0.06
C ILE A 51 -6.32 6.94 -1.26
N PHE A 52 -5.46 7.64 -1.99
CA PHE A 52 -4.78 7.11 -3.16
C PHE A 52 -3.25 7.17 -2.97
N PRO A 53 -2.60 6.08 -2.50
CA PRO A 53 -1.17 6.06 -2.28
C PRO A 53 -0.36 6.26 -3.55
N PHE A 54 0.83 6.86 -3.45
CA PHE A 54 1.75 7.00 -4.59
C PHE A 54 2.12 5.64 -5.21
N LEU A 55 2.10 4.58 -4.40
CA LEU A 55 2.39 3.22 -4.83
C LEU A 55 1.40 2.73 -5.89
N ASN A 56 0.14 3.18 -5.85
CA ASN A 56 -0.86 2.85 -6.87
C ASN A 56 -0.45 3.34 -8.27
N LEU A 57 0.41 4.36 -8.39
CA LEU A 57 0.94 4.79 -9.69
C LEU A 57 1.86 3.75 -10.33
N MET A 58 2.46 2.84 -9.54
CA MET A 58 3.28 1.73 -10.07
C MET A 58 2.45 0.69 -10.81
N SER A 59 1.13 0.59 -10.54
CA SER A 59 0.23 -0.33 -11.23
C SER A 59 0.24 -0.15 -12.74
N ALA A 60 0.40 1.09 -13.23
CA ALA A 60 0.47 1.37 -14.66
C ALA A 60 1.66 0.65 -15.33
N PHE A 61 2.80 0.58 -14.65
CA PHE A 61 3.98 -0.11 -15.16
C PHE A 61 3.79 -1.63 -15.14
N ILE A 62 3.28 -2.15 -14.03
CA ILE A 62 3.06 -3.59 -13.85
C ILE A 62 2.01 -4.12 -14.85
N LEU A 63 0.93 -3.36 -15.07
CA LEU A 63 -0.12 -3.71 -16.05
C LEU A 63 0.38 -3.71 -17.49
N ILE A 64 1.29 -2.81 -17.87
CA ILE A 64 1.88 -2.86 -19.21
C ILE A 64 2.65 -4.17 -19.40
N GLY A 65 3.40 -4.62 -18.39
CA GLY A 65 4.13 -5.90 -18.44
C GLY A 65 3.18 -7.09 -18.63
N ILE A 66 2.26 -7.27 -17.68
CA ILE A 66 1.27 -8.37 -17.69
C ILE A 66 0.44 -8.35 -18.98
N GLY A 67 0.03 -7.16 -19.41
CA GLY A 67 -0.78 -7.01 -20.60
C GLY A 67 -0.04 -7.29 -21.92
N CYS A 68 1.27 -7.07 -21.98
CA CYS A 68 2.04 -7.48 -23.15
C CYS A 68 2.08 -9.01 -23.29
N ASP A 69 2.17 -9.74 -22.18
CA ASP A 69 2.26 -11.19 -22.18
C ASP A 69 0.96 -11.82 -22.72
N ASP A 70 -0.21 -11.39 -22.21
CA ASP A 70 -1.51 -11.87 -22.70
C ASP A 70 -1.71 -11.59 -24.20
N ILE A 71 -1.29 -10.40 -24.66
CA ILE A 71 -1.45 -10.01 -26.07
C ILE A 71 -0.52 -10.82 -26.97
N PHE A 72 0.71 -11.11 -26.54
CA PHE A 72 1.62 -11.97 -27.29
C PHE A 72 1.08 -13.39 -27.41
N VAL A 73 0.60 -13.98 -26.32
CA VAL A 73 -0.01 -15.31 -26.33
C VAL A 73 -1.23 -15.35 -27.27
N PHE A 74 -2.07 -14.31 -27.26
CA PHE A 74 -3.23 -14.22 -28.13
C PHE A 74 -2.83 -14.20 -29.60
N PHE A 75 -1.95 -13.28 -29.98
CA PHE A 75 -1.58 -13.12 -31.39
C PHE A 75 -0.72 -14.27 -31.92
N ASP A 76 0.07 -14.94 -31.08
CA ASP A 76 0.83 -16.11 -31.50
C ASP A 76 -0.10 -17.30 -31.79
N ILE A 77 -1.11 -17.55 -30.95
CA ILE A 77 -2.11 -18.61 -31.19
C ILE A 77 -3.01 -18.26 -32.39
N TRP A 78 -3.48 -17.02 -32.49
CA TRP A 78 -4.22 -16.51 -33.65
C TRP A 78 -3.43 -16.65 -34.96
N ASN A 79 -2.13 -16.36 -34.89
CA ASN A 79 -1.04 -16.76 -35.80
C ASN A 79 -1.14 -18.20 -36.32
N GLN A 80 -1.11 -19.12 -35.37
CA GLN A 80 -1.00 -20.55 -35.63
C GLN A 80 -2.31 -21.12 -36.19
N GLU A 81 -3.45 -20.78 -35.59
CA GLU A 81 -4.78 -21.24 -36.02
C GLU A 81 -5.09 -20.86 -37.46
N LYS A 82 -4.71 -19.65 -37.90
CA LYS A 82 -4.83 -19.26 -39.32
C LYS A 82 -4.01 -20.15 -40.24
N LEU A 83 -2.77 -20.47 -39.86
CA LEU A 83 -1.89 -21.32 -40.67
C LEU A 83 -2.44 -22.74 -40.75
N GLU A 84 -2.99 -23.25 -39.65
CA GLU A 84 -3.62 -24.57 -39.62
C GLU A 84 -4.91 -24.62 -40.44
N TRP A 85 -5.77 -23.59 -40.32
CA TRP A 85 -6.97 -23.46 -41.12
C TRP A 85 -6.65 -23.44 -42.62
N LEU A 86 -5.64 -22.66 -43.02
CA LEU A 86 -5.18 -22.62 -44.42
C LEU A 86 -4.68 -23.99 -44.90
N ARG A 87 -3.97 -24.76 -44.05
CA ARG A 87 -3.55 -26.12 -44.39
C ARG A 87 -4.74 -27.07 -44.54
N LYS A 88 -5.73 -27.00 -43.64
CA LYS A 88 -6.97 -27.79 -43.73
C LYS A 88 -7.73 -27.48 -45.03
N TYR A 89 -7.88 -26.20 -45.36
CA TYR A 89 -8.53 -25.76 -46.59
C TYR A 89 -7.79 -26.23 -47.85
N GLN A 90 -6.45 -26.13 -47.87
CA GLN A 90 -5.64 -26.65 -48.98
C GLN A 90 -5.78 -28.17 -49.13
N ASN A 91 -5.76 -28.92 -48.03
CA ASN A 91 -5.95 -30.37 -48.07
C ASN A 91 -7.35 -30.75 -48.57
N LYS A 92 -8.39 -30.01 -48.17
CA LYS A 92 -9.77 -30.22 -48.65
C LYS A 92 -9.85 -30.04 -50.16
N LEU A 93 -9.30 -28.95 -50.70
CA LEU A 93 -9.23 -28.70 -52.15
C LEU A 93 -8.45 -29.80 -52.90
N LEU A 94 -7.35 -30.29 -52.34
CA LEU A 94 -6.57 -31.37 -52.94
C LEU A 94 -7.35 -32.70 -52.97
N THR A 95 -8.17 -32.96 -51.95
CA THR A 95 -8.99 -34.18 -51.86
C THR A 95 -10.20 -34.12 -52.81
N GLU A 96 -10.86 -32.97 -52.92
CA GLU A 96 -11.96 -32.75 -53.86
C GLU A 96 -11.50 -32.85 -55.33
N ASN A 97 -10.31 -32.33 -55.65
CA ASN A 97 -9.72 -32.48 -56.98
C ASN A 97 -9.23 -33.91 -57.27
N ALA A 98 -8.80 -34.66 -56.24
CA ALA A 98 -8.44 -36.07 -56.40
C ALA A 98 -9.67 -36.95 -56.68
N ASN A 99 -10.82 -36.64 -56.05
CA ASN A 99 -12.07 -37.38 -56.26
C ASN A 99 -12.78 -37.03 -57.59
N MET A 100 -12.38 -35.97 -58.30
CA MET A 100 -12.83 -35.69 -59.68
C MET A 100 -11.98 -36.40 -60.75
N LEU A 101 -10.86 -37.02 -60.38
CA LEU A 101 -9.92 -37.69 -61.28
C LEU A 101 -10.01 -39.22 -61.13
N ASP A 102 -11.21 -39.78 -61.27
CA ASP A 102 -11.39 -41.22 -61.48
C ASP A 102 -11.08 -41.57 -62.95
N VAL A 103 -9.80 -41.82 -63.24
CA VAL A 103 -9.34 -42.53 -64.44
C VAL A 103 -8.45 -43.70 -63.97
N PRO A 104 -8.66 -44.94 -64.45
CA PRO A 104 -8.08 -46.12 -63.82
C PRO A 104 -6.56 -46.22 -63.99
N LEU A 105 -5.93 -46.86 -63.00
CA LEU A 105 -4.50 -47.17 -62.94
C LEU A 105 -3.94 -47.70 -64.27
N ASN A 106 -2.88 -47.09 -64.78
CA ASN A 106 -1.64 -47.82 -65.06
C ASN A 106 -0.43 -46.94 -65.43
N GLN A 107 0.74 -47.41 -64.97
CA GLN A 107 2.11 -47.08 -65.39
C GLN A 107 2.91 -45.97 -64.66
N GLN A 108 3.66 -46.45 -63.65
CA GLN A 108 5.11 -46.21 -63.43
C GLN A 108 5.62 -44.77 -63.15
N LYS A 109 6.00 -44.49 -61.88
CA LYS A 109 7.42 -44.43 -61.43
C LYS A 109 7.58 -43.91 -59.98
N ASN A 110 8.17 -44.78 -59.14
CA ASN A 110 9.03 -44.53 -57.97
C ASN A 110 8.55 -43.63 -56.79
N PRO A 111 8.35 -44.20 -55.58
CA PRO A 111 7.89 -43.47 -54.38
C PRO A 111 8.98 -42.69 -53.62
N ASN A 112 10.15 -42.44 -54.20
CA ASN A 112 11.31 -41.85 -53.49
C ASN A 112 11.75 -40.46 -53.96
N LYS A 113 10.89 -39.71 -54.68
CA LYS A 113 11.19 -38.34 -55.12
C LYS A 113 10.08 -37.34 -54.76
N LEU A 114 9.65 -37.34 -53.50
CA LEU A 114 8.75 -36.31 -52.96
C LEU A 114 9.15 -35.92 -51.54
N LYS A 115 10.43 -35.66 -51.32
CA LYS A 115 10.93 -35.01 -50.10
C LYS A 115 11.75 -33.78 -50.47
N ARG A 116 11.36 -32.68 -49.82
CA ARG A 116 12.00 -31.35 -49.69
C ARG A 116 11.67 -30.28 -50.74
N SER A 117 10.74 -29.42 -50.31
CA SER A 117 11.03 -28.03 -49.98
C SER A 117 11.50 -27.13 -51.14
N SER A 118 10.55 -26.61 -51.92
CA SER A 118 10.64 -25.27 -52.57
C SER A 118 9.36 -24.87 -53.32
N SER A 119 8.48 -25.82 -53.67
CA SER A 119 7.25 -25.54 -54.45
C SER A 119 6.06 -25.00 -53.62
N HIS A 120 5.94 -25.36 -52.34
CA HIS A 120 4.82 -24.90 -51.49
C HIS A 120 4.81 -23.38 -51.23
N HIS A 121 5.98 -22.75 -51.11
CA HIS A 121 6.09 -21.30 -50.94
C HIS A 121 5.82 -20.53 -52.25
N LEU A 122 6.08 -21.15 -53.41
CA LEU A 122 5.87 -20.52 -54.72
C LEU A 122 4.40 -20.55 -55.14
N PHE A 123 3.65 -21.60 -54.75
CA PHE A 123 2.21 -21.71 -55.03
C PHE A 123 1.36 -20.73 -54.19
N LEU A 124 1.73 -20.51 -52.91
CA LEU A 124 1.11 -19.51 -52.02
C LEU A 124 1.24 -18.07 -52.55
N PHE A 125 2.34 -17.77 -53.27
CA PHE A 125 2.58 -16.43 -53.79
C PHE A 125 1.74 -16.10 -55.04
N LYS A 126 1.30 -17.11 -55.80
CA LYS A 126 0.61 -16.93 -57.09
C LYS A 126 -0.91 -16.70 -56.95
N HIS A 127 -1.54 -17.15 -55.85
CA HIS A 127 -2.98 -16.97 -55.54
C HIS A 127 -3.24 -16.16 -54.24
N SER A 128 -2.32 -15.27 -53.86
CA SER A 128 -2.35 -14.57 -52.55
C SER A 128 -3.61 -13.73 -52.29
N LYS A 129 -4.26 -13.17 -53.33
CA LYS A 129 -5.49 -12.36 -53.18
C LYS A 129 -6.75 -13.21 -52.95
N GLU A 130 -6.88 -14.36 -53.60
CA GLU A 130 -8.05 -15.24 -53.45
C GLU A 130 -8.02 -16.00 -52.13
N ILE A 131 -6.84 -16.53 -51.76
CA ILE A 131 -6.63 -17.18 -50.46
C ILE A 131 -6.94 -16.22 -49.31
N ARG A 132 -6.55 -14.94 -49.46
CA ARG A 132 -6.85 -13.91 -48.45
C ARG A 132 -8.33 -13.57 -48.37
N LYS A 133 -9.06 -13.53 -49.50
CA LYS A 133 -10.53 -13.35 -49.51
C LYS A 133 -11.25 -14.50 -48.80
N VAL A 134 -10.81 -15.73 -49.03
CA VAL A 134 -11.38 -16.93 -48.40
C VAL A 134 -11.09 -16.96 -46.90
N LEU A 135 -9.87 -16.62 -46.48
CA LEU A 135 -9.48 -16.52 -45.07
C LEU A 135 -10.28 -15.43 -44.31
N LEU A 136 -10.66 -14.36 -45.00
CA LEU A 136 -11.46 -13.25 -44.48
C LEU A 136 -12.98 -13.51 -44.52
N SER A 137 -13.42 -14.72 -44.89
CA SER A 137 -14.83 -15.10 -44.82
C SER A 137 -15.32 -15.17 -43.37
N GLU A 138 -16.59 -14.85 -43.13
CA GLU A 138 -17.16 -14.83 -41.77
C GLU A 138 -17.09 -16.20 -41.10
N GLU A 139 -17.38 -17.28 -41.85
CA GLU A 139 -17.28 -18.65 -41.36
C GLU A 139 -15.86 -19.02 -40.91
N ALA A 140 -14.85 -18.68 -41.72
CA ALA A 140 -13.45 -18.95 -41.38
C ALA A 140 -13.01 -18.16 -40.14
N LEU A 141 -13.37 -16.87 -40.06
CA LEU A 141 -13.04 -16.03 -38.92
C LEU A 141 -13.69 -16.51 -37.62
N ILE A 142 -14.94 -16.97 -37.67
CA ILE A 142 -15.64 -17.54 -36.51
C ILE A 142 -14.94 -18.82 -36.04
N GLU A 143 -14.59 -19.73 -36.95
CA GLU A 143 -13.88 -20.97 -36.61
C GLU A 143 -12.50 -20.68 -35.98
N ILE A 144 -11.72 -19.82 -36.62
CA ILE A 144 -10.37 -19.44 -36.16
C ILE A 144 -10.46 -18.74 -34.80
N MET A 145 -11.42 -17.83 -34.60
CA MET A 145 -11.62 -17.15 -33.33
C MET A 145 -12.08 -18.08 -32.23
N SER A 146 -13.01 -18.99 -32.53
CA SER A 146 -13.46 -20.01 -31.58
C SER A 146 -12.30 -20.87 -31.08
N ASN A 147 -11.46 -21.37 -31.97
CA ASN A 147 -10.30 -22.18 -31.58
C ASN A 147 -9.26 -21.35 -30.83
N THR A 148 -9.00 -20.12 -31.29
CA THR A 148 -8.06 -19.20 -30.64
C THR A 148 -8.52 -18.90 -29.21
N LEU A 149 -9.77 -18.51 -28.99
CA LEU A 149 -10.28 -18.23 -27.65
C LEU A 149 -10.33 -19.48 -26.76
N LYS A 150 -10.60 -20.66 -27.33
CA LYS A 150 -10.60 -21.92 -26.58
C LYS A 150 -9.21 -22.26 -26.02
N HIS A 151 -8.15 -22.00 -26.78
CA HIS A 151 -6.77 -22.29 -26.36
C HIS A 151 -6.14 -21.10 -25.60
N ALA A 152 -6.17 -19.92 -26.19
CA ALA A 152 -5.54 -18.71 -25.66
C ALA A 152 -6.31 -18.15 -24.45
N GLY A 153 -7.65 -18.13 -24.53
CA GLY A 153 -8.51 -17.57 -23.48
C GLY A 153 -8.45 -18.34 -22.17
N SER A 154 -8.36 -19.67 -22.21
CA SER A 154 -8.17 -20.48 -21.00
C SER A 154 -6.83 -20.18 -20.32
N SER A 155 -5.76 -20.01 -21.12
CA SER A 155 -4.44 -19.70 -20.59
C SER A 155 -4.39 -18.31 -19.96
N MET A 156 -4.90 -17.29 -20.67
CA MET A 156 -4.94 -15.89 -20.19
C MET A 156 -5.82 -15.71 -18.96
N PHE A 157 -6.93 -16.44 -18.88
CA PHE A 157 -7.80 -16.38 -17.70
C PHE A 157 -7.05 -16.85 -16.46
N VAL A 158 -6.32 -17.97 -16.58
CA VAL A 158 -5.57 -18.55 -15.47
C VAL A 158 -4.44 -17.64 -15.03
N THR A 159 -3.67 -17.07 -15.97
CA THR A 159 -2.57 -16.14 -15.66
C THR A 159 -3.08 -14.87 -14.98
N SER A 160 -4.09 -14.22 -15.57
CA SER A 160 -4.70 -13.01 -14.99
C SER A 160 -5.37 -13.27 -13.64
N PHE A 161 -6.04 -14.41 -13.47
CA PHE A 161 -6.69 -14.78 -12.20
C PHE A 161 -5.66 -15.05 -11.11
N THR A 162 -4.60 -15.81 -11.39
CA THR A 162 -3.55 -16.11 -10.40
C THR A 162 -2.75 -14.87 -10.02
N THR A 163 -2.43 -14.01 -10.99
CA THR A 163 -1.77 -12.73 -10.74
C THR A 163 -2.65 -11.79 -9.90
N SER A 164 -3.94 -11.66 -10.23
CA SER A 164 -4.88 -10.87 -9.43
C SER A 164 -5.05 -11.44 -8.01
N ALA A 165 -5.19 -12.76 -7.87
CA ALA A 165 -5.32 -13.42 -6.58
C ALA A 165 -4.07 -13.21 -5.71
N ALA A 166 -2.86 -13.29 -6.28
CA ALA A 166 -1.63 -12.98 -5.58
C ALA A 166 -1.66 -11.56 -4.99
N PHE A 167 -2.11 -10.56 -5.75
CA PHE A 167 -2.27 -9.20 -5.25
C PHE A 167 -3.34 -9.05 -4.18
N PHE A 168 -4.46 -9.77 -4.27
CA PHE A 168 -5.49 -9.75 -3.22
C PHE A 168 -5.03 -10.37 -1.90
N THR A 169 -4.07 -11.31 -1.91
CA THR A 169 -3.52 -11.86 -0.66
C THR A 169 -2.84 -10.80 0.22
N ASN A 170 -2.46 -9.66 -0.35
CA ASN A 170 -1.90 -8.52 0.38
C ASN A 170 -2.90 -7.90 1.39
N ILE A 171 -4.20 -8.16 1.27
CA ILE A 171 -5.21 -7.76 2.26
C ILE A 171 -4.91 -8.39 3.64
N LEU A 172 -4.26 -9.54 3.68
CA LEU A 172 -3.88 -10.23 4.92
C LEU A 172 -2.78 -9.51 5.71
N THR A 173 -2.08 -8.57 5.08
CA THR A 173 -1.08 -7.75 5.78
C THR A 173 -1.76 -6.65 6.59
N ASN A 174 -1.35 -6.39 7.82
CA ASN A 174 -1.92 -5.33 8.66
C ASN A 174 -1.38 -3.91 8.32
N ILE A 175 -0.90 -3.71 7.09
CA ILE A 175 -0.34 -2.43 6.63
C ILE A 175 -1.26 -1.86 5.54
N SER A 176 -2.01 -0.80 5.87
CA SER A 176 -3.04 -0.24 4.98
C SER A 176 -2.52 0.09 3.57
N PHE A 177 -1.29 0.61 3.44
CA PHE A 177 -0.69 0.90 2.13
C PHE A 177 -0.53 -0.35 1.24
N ILE A 178 -0.20 -1.50 1.83
CA ILE A 178 -0.02 -2.77 1.11
C ILE A 178 -1.38 -3.35 0.71
N GLN A 179 -2.37 -3.31 1.62
CA GLN A 179 -3.72 -3.78 1.37
C GLN A 179 -4.39 -2.99 0.24
N VAL A 180 -4.35 -1.66 0.33
CA VAL A 180 -4.94 -0.74 -0.65
C VAL A 180 -4.32 -0.91 -2.04
N PHE A 181 -2.99 -1.04 -2.10
CA PHE A 181 -2.29 -1.30 -3.35
C PHE A 181 -2.71 -2.64 -3.96
N GLY A 182 -2.76 -3.70 -3.15
CA GLY A 182 -3.18 -5.04 -3.58
C GLY A 182 -4.60 -5.08 -4.14
N ILE A 183 -5.55 -4.42 -3.46
CA ILE A 183 -6.94 -4.30 -3.93
C ILE A 183 -6.97 -3.59 -5.28
N PHE A 184 -6.31 -2.43 -5.38
CA PHE A 184 -6.32 -1.62 -6.60
C PHE A 184 -5.75 -2.38 -7.80
N ILE A 185 -4.51 -2.88 -7.70
CA ILE A 185 -3.88 -3.56 -8.83
C ILE A 185 -4.55 -4.90 -9.17
N GLY A 186 -5.02 -5.66 -8.17
CA GLY A 186 -5.76 -6.90 -8.38
C GLY A 186 -7.03 -6.67 -9.20
N THR A 187 -7.76 -5.58 -8.92
CA THR A 187 -8.93 -5.21 -9.73
C THR A 187 -8.58 -4.76 -11.14
N CYS A 188 -7.52 -3.96 -11.29
CA CYS A 188 -7.05 -3.54 -12.61
C CYS A 188 -6.64 -4.73 -13.48
N VAL A 189 -5.99 -5.76 -12.93
CA VAL A 189 -5.62 -6.97 -13.69
C VAL A 189 -6.87 -7.71 -14.20
N LEU A 190 -7.90 -7.89 -13.36
CA LEU A 190 -9.15 -8.55 -13.80
C LEU A 190 -9.91 -7.75 -14.86
N ILE A 191 -9.96 -6.42 -14.70
CA ILE A 191 -10.57 -5.53 -15.70
C ILE A 191 -9.77 -5.58 -16.99
N TYR A 192 -8.44 -5.60 -16.90
CA TYR A 192 -7.56 -5.70 -18.06
C TYR A 192 -7.79 -7.01 -18.82
N PHE A 193 -7.92 -8.13 -18.11
CA PHE A 193 -8.31 -9.41 -18.71
C PHE A 193 -9.64 -9.31 -19.46
N ALA A 194 -10.68 -8.73 -18.84
CA ALA A 194 -11.99 -8.58 -19.48
C ALA A 194 -11.93 -7.71 -20.77
N ILE A 195 -11.14 -6.62 -20.74
CA ILE A 195 -10.87 -5.78 -21.91
C ILE A 195 -10.11 -6.58 -22.98
N THR A 196 -9.11 -7.36 -22.59
CA THR A 196 -8.32 -8.18 -23.51
C THR A 196 -9.16 -9.25 -24.18
N PHE A 197 -9.95 -10.00 -23.40
CA PHE A 197 -10.80 -11.06 -23.92
C PHE A 197 -11.85 -10.55 -24.93
N THR A 198 -12.35 -9.31 -24.75
CA THR A 198 -13.42 -8.75 -25.60
C THR A 198 -12.91 -7.80 -26.68
N ALA A 199 -12.25 -6.72 -26.28
CA ALA A 199 -11.85 -5.64 -27.18
C ALA A 199 -10.68 -6.03 -28.08
N ILE A 200 -9.72 -6.80 -27.57
CA ILE A 200 -8.54 -7.21 -28.37
C ILE A 200 -8.92 -8.29 -29.38
N ALA A 201 -9.77 -9.24 -28.99
CA ALA A 201 -10.34 -10.21 -29.93
C ALA A 201 -11.13 -9.53 -31.07
N ALA A 202 -11.99 -8.55 -30.74
CA ALA A 202 -12.70 -7.76 -31.75
C ALA A 202 -11.73 -6.97 -32.64
N PHE A 203 -10.69 -6.38 -32.05
CA PHE A 203 -9.68 -5.65 -32.81
C PHE A 203 -8.90 -6.56 -33.78
N ALA A 204 -8.56 -7.79 -33.40
CA ALA A 204 -7.86 -8.72 -34.29
C ALA A 204 -8.61 -8.96 -35.60
N VAL A 205 -9.95 -9.08 -35.53
CA VAL A 205 -10.83 -9.21 -36.70
C VAL A 205 -10.86 -7.91 -37.53
N ILE A 206 -11.03 -6.77 -36.87
CA ILE A 206 -11.03 -5.45 -37.54
C ILE A 206 -9.70 -5.19 -38.23
N TYR A 207 -8.60 -5.56 -37.57
CA TYR A 207 -7.24 -5.38 -38.06
C TYR A 207 -7.03 -6.11 -39.39
N GLU A 208 -7.55 -7.34 -39.50
CA GLU A 208 -7.46 -8.14 -40.73
C GLU A 208 -8.39 -7.67 -41.84
N LYS A 209 -9.64 -7.36 -41.51
CA LYS A 209 -10.66 -6.99 -42.49
C LYS A 209 -10.42 -5.61 -43.09
N TYR A 210 -10.08 -4.63 -42.25
CA TYR A 210 -10.02 -3.22 -42.64
C TYR A 210 -8.62 -2.63 -42.60
N ILE A 211 -7.88 -2.83 -41.50
CA ILE A 211 -6.63 -2.08 -41.28
C ILE A 211 -5.52 -2.54 -42.22
N GLN A 212 -5.34 -3.84 -42.44
CA GLN A 212 -4.31 -4.28 -43.40
C GLN A 212 -4.62 -3.84 -44.84
N ASN A 213 -5.90 -3.77 -45.23
CA ASN A 213 -6.31 -3.29 -46.56
C ASN A 213 -6.12 -1.77 -46.69
N MET A 214 -6.53 -1.00 -45.66
CA MET A 214 -6.27 0.43 -45.55
C MET A 214 -4.78 0.75 -45.61
N ILE A 215 -3.95 0.06 -44.82
CA ILE A 215 -2.49 0.26 -44.82
C ILE A 215 -1.93 -0.03 -46.22
N SER A 216 -2.36 -1.12 -46.88
CA SER A 216 -1.91 -1.43 -48.24
C SER A 216 -2.39 -0.42 -49.30
N HIS A 217 -3.58 0.17 -49.13
CA HIS A 217 -4.13 1.19 -50.03
C HIS A 217 -3.54 2.57 -49.78
N VAL A 218 -3.31 2.97 -48.52
CA VAL A 218 -2.64 4.22 -48.15
C VAL A 218 -1.15 4.16 -48.58
N LEU A 219 -0.49 3.00 -48.40
CA LEU A 219 0.84 2.74 -49.00
C LEU A 219 0.82 2.58 -50.52
N SER A 220 -0.34 2.48 -51.17
CA SER A 220 -0.48 2.50 -52.63
C SER A 220 -0.84 3.90 -53.16
N MET A 221 -1.53 4.70 -52.35
CA MET A 221 -2.12 5.99 -52.75
C MET A 221 -1.26 7.19 -52.32
N CYS A 222 -0.48 7.07 -51.24
CA CYS A 222 0.48 8.08 -50.82
C CYS A 222 1.86 7.91 -51.50
N CYS A 223 1.98 6.95 -52.43
CA CYS A 223 3.22 6.20 -52.64
C CYS A 223 3.48 5.75 -54.08
N THR A 224 3.04 6.53 -55.07
CA THR A 224 3.75 6.50 -56.37
C THR A 224 4.97 7.42 -56.35
N ASP A 225 4.92 8.54 -55.60
CA ASP A 225 6.06 9.49 -55.52
C ASP A 225 6.82 9.48 -54.17
N PHE A 226 6.15 9.22 -53.03
CA PHE A 226 6.83 9.29 -51.71
C PHE A 226 7.51 7.98 -51.28
N VAL A 227 7.01 6.80 -51.67
CA VAL A 227 7.67 5.50 -51.39
C VAL A 227 8.89 5.27 -52.26
N ASN A 228 8.95 5.77 -53.49
CA ASN A 228 10.20 5.72 -54.28
C ASN A 228 11.32 6.58 -53.67
N LYS A 229 10.99 7.64 -52.90
CA LYS A 229 11.96 8.43 -52.13
C LYS A 229 12.20 7.89 -50.70
N SER A 230 11.19 7.38 -50.01
CA SER A 230 11.28 6.88 -48.61
C SER A 230 11.76 5.43 -48.50
N ALA A 231 11.44 4.55 -49.46
CA ALA A 231 12.04 3.21 -49.57
C ALA A 231 13.52 3.25 -49.99
N ASN A 232 14.02 4.43 -50.40
CA ASN A 232 15.44 4.71 -50.60
C ASN A 232 16.13 5.34 -49.39
N SER A 233 15.43 5.54 -48.27
CA SER A 233 16.11 5.86 -47.01
C SER A 233 16.89 4.62 -46.53
N THR A 234 18.20 4.80 -46.33
CA THR A 234 19.10 3.79 -45.77
C THR A 234 18.54 3.19 -44.47
N LEU A 235 17.81 3.99 -43.69
CA LEU A 235 17.20 3.62 -42.40
C LEU A 235 16.08 2.56 -42.52
N ALA A 236 15.17 2.68 -43.50
CA ALA A 236 14.09 1.71 -43.68
C ALA A 236 14.60 0.35 -44.19
N LYS A 237 15.57 0.37 -45.11
CA LYS A 237 16.28 -0.84 -45.58
C LYS A 237 17.08 -1.49 -44.45
N LEU A 238 17.73 -0.68 -43.59
CA LEU A 238 18.46 -1.16 -42.41
C LEU A 238 17.52 -1.78 -41.38
N TYR A 239 16.39 -1.15 -41.06
CA TYR A 239 15.37 -1.71 -40.16
C TYR A 239 14.78 -3.02 -40.68
N HIS A 240 14.45 -3.08 -41.98
CA HIS A 240 13.95 -4.32 -42.58
C HIS A 240 15.01 -5.44 -42.54
N ARG A 241 16.28 -5.15 -42.86
CA ARG A 241 17.37 -6.13 -42.76
C ARG A 241 17.63 -6.55 -41.32
N PHE A 242 17.66 -5.62 -40.38
CA PHE A 242 17.88 -5.88 -38.96
C PHE A 242 16.75 -6.74 -38.39
N SER A 243 15.49 -6.38 -38.63
CA SER A 243 14.34 -7.17 -38.17
C SER A 243 14.30 -8.56 -38.80
N LEU A 244 14.74 -8.72 -40.05
CA LEU A 244 14.87 -10.03 -40.69
C LEU A 244 16.00 -10.87 -40.08
N ALA A 245 17.14 -10.23 -39.77
CA ALA A 245 18.26 -10.87 -39.07
C ALA A 245 17.85 -11.31 -37.66
N CYS A 246 17.19 -10.43 -36.88
CA CYS A 246 16.62 -10.77 -35.58
C CYS A 246 15.62 -11.92 -35.67
N ARG A 247 14.76 -11.96 -36.70
CA ARG A 247 13.82 -13.07 -36.91
C ARG A 247 14.53 -14.39 -37.19
N ASN A 248 15.51 -14.38 -38.09
CA ASN A 248 16.26 -15.59 -38.43
C ASN A 248 17.07 -16.08 -37.22
N PHE A 249 17.67 -15.16 -36.47
CA PHE A 249 18.40 -15.45 -35.24
C PHE A 249 17.48 -16.02 -34.15
N ARG A 250 16.32 -15.39 -33.91
CA ARG A 250 15.29 -15.89 -32.99
C ARG A 250 14.84 -17.28 -33.39
N ASN A 251 14.44 -17.47 -34.64
CA ASN A 251 13.98 -18.78 -35.12
C ASN A 251 15.09 -19.82 -34.96
N TYR A 252 16.35 -19.49 -35.22
CA TYR A 252 17.49 -20.39 -34.98
C TYR A 252 17.66 -20.73 -33.49
N ILE A 253 17.59 -19.74 -32.60
CA ILE A 253 17.67 -19.96 -31.16
C ILE A 253 16.56 -20.91 -30.68
N PHE A 254 15.31 -20.59 -30.98
CA PHE A 254 14.16 -21.33 -30.43
C PHE A 254 13.90 -22.67 -31.12
N SER A 255 14.13 -22.80 -32.43
CA SER A 255 13.86 -24.05 -33.15
C SER A 255 15.03 -25.04 -33.16
N HIS A 256 16.26 -24.58 -32.94
CA HIS A 256 17.44 -25.43 -33.02
C HIS A 256 18.28 -25.41 -31.75
N PHE A 257 18.73 -24.23 -31.31
CA PHE A 257 19.69 -24.11 -30.20
C PHE A 257 19.11 -24.51 -28.85
N MET A 258 17.96 -23.96 -28.46
CA MET A 258 17.30 -24.25 -27.18
C MET A 258 16.91 -25.73 -27.04
N PRO A 259 16.26 -26.39 -28.02
CA PRO A 259 15.96 -27.82 -27.93
C PRO A 259 17.21 -28.70 -27.83
N LEU A 260 18.29 -28.36 -28.54
CA LEU A 260 19.56 -29.09 -28.46
C LEU A 260 20.15 -29.05 -27.05
N ILE A 261 20.16 -27.86 -26.43
CA ILE A 261 20.64 -27.67 -25.06
C ILE A 261 19.77 -28.46 -24.08
N ILE A 262 18.45 -28.30 -24.15
CA ILE A 262 17.51 -28.95 -23.22
C ILE A 262 17.61 -30.47 -23.31
N ILE A 263 17.64 -31.04 -24.52
CA ILE A 263 17.67 -32.51 -24.71
C ILE A 263 19.03 -33.09 -24.29
N LYS A 264 20.15 -32.48 -24.70
CA LYS A 264 21.49 -33.02 -24.41
C LYS A 264 21.94 -32.77 -22.97
N LEU A 265 21.57 -31.64 -22.37
CA LEU A 265 22.04 -31.21 -21.04
C LEU A 265 20.96 -31.31 -19.95
N ARG A 266 19.84 -32.03 -20.18
CA ARG A 266 18.70 -32.10 -19.25
C ARG A 266 19.06 -32.30 -17.78
N TYR A 267 19.89 -33.29 -17.46
CA TYR A 267 20.24 -33.60 -16.07
C TYR A 267 21.15 -32.53 -15.45
N VAL A 268 22.04 -31.94 -16.26
CA VAL A 268 22.94 -30.86 -15.83
C VAL A 268 22.13 -29.60 -15.54
N LEU A 269 21.16 -29.25 -16.40
CA LEU A 269 20.29 -28.10 -16.19
C LEU A 269 19.45 -28.24 -14.92
N VAL A 270 18.82 -29.40 -14.73
CA VAL A 270 18.03 -29.68 -13.52
C VAL A 270 18.91 -29.57 -12.27
N LEU A 271 20.13 -30.12 -12.30
CA LEU A 271 21.06 -30.02 -11.17
C LEU A 271 21.47 -28.56 -10.90
N ILE A 272 21.77 -27.76 -11.93
CA ILE A 272 22.15 -26.36 -11.77
C ILE A 272 21.01 -25.54 -11.16
N PHE A 273 19.78 -25.67 -11.67
CA PHE A 273 18.64 -24.92 -11.14
C PHE A 273 18.25 -25.36 -9.72
N LEU A 274 18.39 -26.65 -9.41
CA LEU A 274 18.17 -27.17 -8.06
C LEU A 274 19.23 -26.61 -7.09
N LEU A 275 20.50 -26.60 -7.49
CA LEU A 275 21.58 -25.99 -6.69
C LEU A 275 21.35 -24.49 -6.50
N MET A 276 20.98 -23.75 -7.55
CA MET A 276 20.65 -22.32 -7.43
C MET A 276 19.45 -22.07 -6.50
N GLY A 277 18.41 -22.90 -6.58
CA GLY A 277 17.24 -22.82 -5.70
C GLY A 277 17.60 -23.09 -4.23
N ILE A 278 18.39 -24.12 -3.95
CA ILE A 278 18.88 -24.43 -2.60
C ILE A 278 19.77 -23.30 -2.07
N LEU A 279 20.70 -22.78 -2.89
CA LEU A 279 21.53 -21.64 -2.51
C LEU A 279 20.70 -20.40 -2.22
N GLY A 280 19.65 -20.13 -3.01
CA GLY A 280 18.68 -19.08 -2.75
C GLY A 280 17.96 -19.25 -1.41
N LEU A 281 17.50 -20.46 -1.09
CA LEU A 281 16.85 -20.77 0.20
C LEU A 281 17.81 -20.59 1.38
N ILE A 282 19.04 -21.09 1.26
CA ILE A 282 20.07 -20.93 2.30
C ILE A 282 20.41 -19.46 2.51
N GLY A 283 20.56 -18.69 1.41
CA GLY A 283 20.79 -17.26 1.46
C GLY A 283 19.63 -16.50 2.12
N SER A 284 18.39 -16.86 1.78
CA SER A 284 17.19 -16.24 2.35
C SER A 284 17.04 -16.47 3.87
N PHE A 285 17.26 -17.71 4.35
CA PHE A 285 16.91 -18.11 5.73
C PHE A 285 18.10 -18.24 6.71
N TYR A 286 19.30 -18.61 6.24
CA TYR A 286 20.42 -18.99 7.11
C TYR A 286 21.51 -17.91 7.21
N TYR A 287 22.13 -17.49 6.10
CA TYR A 287 23.12 -16.40 6.06
C TYR A 287 23.49 -16.01 4.62
N PRO A 288 23.56 -14.70 4.24
CA PRO A 288 23.15 -13.51 4.99
C PRO A 288 21.61 -13.41 5.00
N LYS A 289 20.98 -13.52 6.17
CA LYS A 289 19.52 -13.48 6.26
C LYS A 289 18.97 -12.17 5.72
N LEU A 290 17.76 -12.19 5.16
CA LEU A 290 17.04 -10.98 4.77
C LEU A 290 16.91 -10.05 5.98
N LYS A 291 17.52 -8.86 5.88
CA LYS A 291 17.54 -7.88 6.97
C LYS A 291 16.25 -7.07 6.92
N VAL A 292 15.64 -6.87 8.08
CA VAL A 292 14.58 -5.87 8.25
C VAL A 292 15.19 -4.48 8.46
N PRO A 293 14.48 -3.41 8.10
CA PRO A 293 14.99 -2.06 8.18
C PRO A 293 15.44 -1.73 9.59
N SER A 294 16.70 -1.34 9.76
CA SER A 294 17.32 -1.11 11.07
C SER A 294 17.00 0.26 11.68
N THR A 295 16.46 1.18 10.87
CA THR A 295 16.12 2.54 11.28
C THR A 295 14.73 2.94 10.81
N GLN A 296 14.07 3.83 11.56
CA GLN A 296 12.78 4.41 11.17
C GLN A 296 12.88 5.32 9.93
N LYS A 297 14.09 5.71 9.52
CA LYS A 297 14.32 6.57 8.38
C LYS A 297 14.15 5.75 7.10
N THR A 298 13.20 6.13 6.27
CA THR A 298 12.99 5.55 4.94
C THR A 298 13.70 6.38 3.90
N ALA A 299 14.58 5.77 3.11
CA ALA A 299 15.17 6.45 1.95
C ALA A 299 14.10 6.64 0.87
N LEU A 300 13.90 7.88 0.43
CA LEU A 300 12.99 8.25 -0.64
C LEU A 300 13.75 8.46 -1.95
N PHE A 301 14.99 8.89 -1.87
CA PHE A 301 15.86 9.11 -3.02
C PHE A 301 17.03 8.12 -3.05
N LEU A 302 17.77 8.15 -4.16
CA LEU A 302 19.06 7.48 -4.28
C LEU A 302 20.00 7.93 -3.16
N LYS A 303 20.84 7.02 -2.66
CA LYS A 303 21.79 7.29 -1.55
C LYS A 303 22.75 8.46 -1.82
N ASP A 304 22.99 8.78 -3.09
CA ASP A 304 23.84 9.90 -3.52
C ASP A 304 23.14 11.27 -3.44
N ASN A 305 21.83 11.30 -3.19
CA ASN A 305 21.10 12.55 -3.08
C ASN A 305 21.55 13.31 -1.82
N PRO A 306 21.87 14.62 -1.91
CA PRO A 306 22.28 15.43 -0.75
C PRO A 306 21.34 15.34 0.46
N MET A 307 20.03 15.21 0.22
CA MET A 307 19.04 15.06 1.29
C MET A 307 19.22 13.72 2.04
N GLU A 308 19.49 12.64 1.32
CA GLU A 308 19.72 11.31 1.92
C GLU A 308 21.06 11.25 2.64
N ILE A 309 22.11 11.83 2.06
CA ILE A 309 23.43 11.96 2.70
C ILE A 309 23.29 12.73 4.01
N TYR A 310 22.56 13.85 4.00
CA TYR A 310 22.31 14.61 5.21
C TYR A 310 21.56 13.78 6.26
N GLU A 311 20.44 13.15 5.89
CA GLU A 311 19.56 12.45 6.83
C GLU A 311 20.22 11.18 7.42
N PHE A 312 20.95 10.41 6.62
CA PHE A 312 21.57 9.14 7.04
C PHE A 312 22.99 9.28 7.56
N SER A 313 23.83 10.14 6.98
CA SER A 313 25.24 10.28 7.36
C SER A 313 25.48 11.46 8.32
N MET A 314 25.02 12.65 7.96
CA MET A 314 25.46 13.89 8.65
C MET A 314 24.62 14.23 9.88
N LYS A 315 23.30 13.98 9.86
CA LYS A 315 22.36 14.40 10.91
C LYS A 315 22.73 13.84 12.28
N ASN A 316 23.14 12.57 12.34
CA ASN A 316 23.55 11.96 13.60
C ASN A 316 24.88 12.53 14.11
N GLN A 317 25.81 12.87 13.22
CA GLN A 317 27.06 13.52 13.57
C GLN A 317 26.79 14.93 14.13
N PHE A 318 26.00 15.75 13.44
CA PHE A 318 25.61 17.10 13.88
C PHE A 318 24.81 17.09 15.19
N ASN A 319 23.81 16.22 15.32
CA ASN A 319 23.04 16.09 16.56
C ASN A 319 23.92 15.63 17.74
N GLY A 320 24.98 14.86 17.47
CA GLY A 320 25.98 14.46 18.45
C GLY A 320 26.81 15.62 18.99
N TYR A 321 26.98 16.70 18.23
CA TYR A 321 27.65 17.94 18.67
C TYR A 321 26.70 18.88 19.43
N LEU A 322 25.40 18.86 19.15
CA LEU A 322 24.40 19.77 19.73
C LEU A 322 23.83 19.34 21.10
N LYS A 323 23.98 18.07 21.49
CA LYS A 323 23.39 17.53 22.74
C LYS A 323 24.46 16.91 23.64
N GLU A 324 24.89 17.65 24.66
CA GLU A 324 25.86 17.19 25.67
C GLU A 324 25.32 16.04 26.56
N ASP A 325 24.00 15.91 26.74
CA ASP A 325 23.40 14.84 27.56
C ASP A 325 22.93 13.62 26.76
N LYS A 326 23.89 12.79 26.35
CA LYS A 326 23.69 11.55 25.58
C LYS A 326 22.83 10.48 26.26
N ARG A 327 22.61 10.54 27.58
CA ARG A 327 21.95 9.44 28.34
C ARG A 327 20.41 9.51 28.35
N LEU A 328 19.82 10.68 28.07
CA LEU A 328 18.36 10.87 28.21
C LEU A 328 17.56 10.71 26.91
N PHE A 329 18.16 10.76 25.72
CA PHE A 329 17.43 10.50 24.46
C PHE A 329 17.70 9.11 23.89
N THR A 330 18.64 8.38 24.49
CA THR A 330 19.00 7.03 24.07
C THR A 330 17.93 6.04 24.52
N TYR A 331 17.48 6.07 25.77
CA TYR A 331 16.53 5.06 26.24
C TYR A 331 15.06 5.46 26.02
N PRO A 332 14.27 4.66 25.28
CA PRO A 332 12.87 4.96 25.00
C PRO A 332 12.03 4.93 26.28
N ALA A 333 11.13 5.90 26.42
CA ALA A 333 10.13 5.90 27.48
C ALA A 333 9.02 4.87 27.16
N ILE A 334 8.63 4.10 28.17
CA ILE A 334 7.49 3.20 28.14
C ILE A 334 6.38 3.86 28.93
N SER A 335 5.21 3.99 28.31
CA SER A 335 4.02 4.60 28.87
C SER A 335 2.95 3.55 29.11
N PHE A 336 2.57 3.37 30.37
CA PHE A 336 1.43 2.56 30.80
C PHE A 336 0.19 3.43 30.85
N VAL A 337 -0.88 2.99 30.21
CA VAL A 337 -2.15 3.71 30.07
C VAL A 337 -3.24 2.93 30.80
N PHE A 338 -3.96 3.63 31.67
CA PHE A 338 -5.09 3.11 32.43
C PHE A 338 -6.33 3.97 32.18
N GLY A 339 -7.52 3.36 32.14
CA GLY A 339 -8.80 4.06 31.93
C GLY A 339 -9.24 4.19 30.46
N ILE A 340 -8.47 3.65 29.51
CA ILE A 340 -8.77 3.67 28.07
C ILE A 340 -8.57 2.26 27.51
N ARG A 341 -9.52 1.76 26.70
CA ARG A 341 -9.36 0.47 25.99
C ARG A 341 -8.47 0.61 24.76
N ASP A 342 -7.67 -0.42 24.51
CA ASP A 342 -6.88 -0.58 23.28
C ASP A 342 -7.75 -1.20 22.17
N ILE A 343 -8.63 -0.39 21.59
CA ILE A 343 -9.50 -0.77 20.46
C ILE A 343 -9.38 0.30 19.38
N ASP A 344 -9.06 -0.12 18.16
CA ASP A 344 -9.08 0.73 16.98
C ASP A 344 -10.37 0.43 16.20
N ASP A 345 -11.33 1.36 16.25
CA ASP A 345 -12.59 1.33 15.51
C ASP A 345 -12.57 2.27 14.29
N GLY A 346 -11.40 2.78 13.91
CA GLY A 346 -11.22 3.57 12.70
C GLY A 346 -11.42 2.73 11.44
N TYR A 347 -11.83 3.38 10.36
CA TYR A 347 -11.92 2.72 9.07
C TYR A 347 -10.52 2.38 8.53
N ILE A 348 -10.21 1.08 8.41
CA ILE A 348 -8.86 0.58 8.06
C ILE A 348 -8.26 1.17 6.76
N PHE A 349 -9.13 1.57 5.82
CA PHE A 349 -8.73 2.14 4.54
C PHE A 349 -8.68 3.68 4.53
N ASP A 350 -9.01 4.34 5.64
CA ASP A 350 -8.80 5.77 5.87
C ASP A 350 -7.81 6.01 7.02
N MET A 351 -6.56 6.32 6.65
CA MET A 351 -5.47 6.65 7.58
C MET A 351 -5.69 7.95 8.37
N ASN A 352 -6.63 8.80 7.95
CA ASN A 352 -6.99 10.00 8.72
C ASN A 352 -8.03 9.69 9.80
N ASP A 353 -8.79 8.61 9.63
CA ASP A 353 -9.71 8.11 10.64
C ASP A 353 -8.94 7.28 11.66
N ARG A 354 -8.93 7.76 12.91
CA ARG A 354 -8.22 7.11 14.03
C ARG A 354 -9.20 6.47 15.02
N GLY A 355 -10.48 6.39 14.64
CA GLY A 355 -11.51 5.91 15.54
C GLY A 355 -11.79 6.86 16.71
N ARG A 356 -12.43 6.32 17.74
CA ARG A 356 -12.81 7.02 18.97
C ARG A 356 -12.17 6.38 20.19
N LEU A 357 -11.96 7.17 21.24
CA LEU A 357 -11.42 6.65 22.49
C LEU A 357 -12.52 5.94 23.30
N HIS A 358 -12.32 4.64 23.51
CA HIS A 358 -13.19 3.82 24.33
C HIS A 358 -12.79 3.95 25.80
N LEU A 359 -13.44 4.84 26.54
CA LEU A 359 -13.16 5.10 27.95
C LEU A 359 -13.63 3.97 28.86
N MET A 360 -12.95 3.82 29.99
CA MET A 360 -13.31 2.93 31.07
C MET A 360 -13.53 3.70 32.36
N PRO A 361 -14.44 3.23 33.25
CA PRO A 361 -14.67 3.89 34.52
C PRO A 361 -13.40 3.82 35.38
N LEU A 362 -12.88 4.98 35.76
CA LEU A 362 -11.70 5.11 36.61
C LEU A 362 -12.10 5.69 37.97
N TYR A 363 -11.90 4.91 39.04
CA TYR A 363 -12.21 5.31 40.40
C TYR A 363 -10.93 5.52 41.23
N LEU A 364 -10.34 6.71 41.15
CA LEU A 364 -9.14 7.07 41.93
C LEU A 364 -9.44 7.25 43.43
N ASN A 365 -10.69 7.48 43.80
CA ASN A 365 -11.13 7.69 45.18
C ASN A 365 -11.17 6.37 45.98
N GLN A 366 -11.11 5.23 45.30
CA GLN A 366 -11.09 3.92 45.95
C GLN A 366 -9.68 3.60 46.46
N GLN A 367 -9.58 3.24 47.74
CA GLN A 367 -8.31 2.87 48.37
C GLN A 367 -7.62 1.69 47.67
N ILE A 368 -8.41 0.74 47.15
CA ILE A 368 -7.91 -0.42 46.38
C ILE A 368 -7.17 0.03 45.11
N THR A 369 -7.68 1.05 44.41
CA THR A 369 -7.06 1.61 43.20
C THR A 369 -5.74 2.32 43.54
N LEU A 370 -5.71 3.10 44.62
CA LEU A 370 -4.50 3.80 45.07
C LEU A 370 -3.43 2.83 45.55
N GLU A 371 -3.82 1.79 46.28
CA GLU A 371 -2.92 0.73 46.73
C GLU A 371 -2.35 -0.07 45.56
N PHE A 372 -3.16 -0.35 44.54
CA PHE A 372 -2.69 -0.94 43.29
C PHE A 372 -1.60 -0.09 42.63
N PHE A 373 -1.82 1.22 42.45
CA PHE A 373 -0.82 2.11 41.84
C PHE A 373 0.46 2.20 42.68
N LYS A 374 0.34 2.25 44.01
CA LYS A 374 1.47 2.22 44.94
C LYS A 374 2.34 0.98 44.72
N ASN A 375 1.70 -0.19 44.74
CA ASN A 375 2.37 -1.47 44.57
C ASN A 375 2.95 -1.61 43.16
N PHE A 376 2.24 -1.14 42.14
CA PHE A 376 2.69 -1.17 40.75
C PHE A 376 3.96 -0.34 40.56
N ILE A 377 3.99 0.91 41.05
CA ILE A 377 5.16 1.79 40.94
C ILE A 377 6.34 1.23 41.72
N LYS A 378 6.11 0.68 42.91
CA LYS A 378 7.14 -0.03 43.68
C LYS A 378 7.71 -1.20 42.88
N HIS A 379 6.85 -2.01 42.25
CA HIS A 379 7.26 -3.16 41.47
C HIS A 379 8.02 -2.77 40.19
N LEU A 380 7.62 -1.68 39.51
CA LEU A 380 8.38 -1.07 38.41
C LEU A 380 9.81 -0.73 38.83
N GLY A 381 9.98 -0.15 40.02
CA GLY A 381 11.30 0.19 40.58
C GLY A 381 12.20 -1.01 40.86
N THR A 382 11.63 -2.17 41.20
CA THR A 382 12.42 -3.39 41.47
C THR A 382 13.03 -4.00 40.21
N ARG A 383 12.40 -3.80 39.04
CA ARG A 383 12.78 -4.42 37.76
C ARG A 383 13.82 -3.60 37.00
N LYS A 384 15.02 -3.46 37.58
CA LYS A 384 16.18 -2.78 36.96
C LYS A 384 16.67 -3.44 35.68
N ASP A 385 16.28 -4.69 35.42
CA ASP A 385 16.53 -5.42 34.17
C ASP A 385 15.69 -4.90 32.99
N LEU A 386 14.54 -4.28 33.26
CA LEU A 386 13.62 -3.77 32.26
C LEU A 386 13.60 -2.24 32.21
N PHE A 387 13.75 -1.58 33.35
CA PHE A 387 13.58 -0.14 33.47
C PHE A 387 14.79 0.53 34.13
N LEU A 388 15.10 1.75 33.69
CA LEU A 388 16.11 2.59 34.32
C LEU A 388 15.53 3.21 35.59
N SER A 389 15.87 2.62 36.74
CA SER A 389 15.51 3.10 38.07
C SER A 389 16.78 3.62 38.77
N ASN A 390 17.02 4.94 38.65
CA ASN A 390 18.07 5.66 39.39
C ASN A 390 17.52 6.55 40.51
N TYR A 391 16.20 6.51 40.78
CA TYR A 391 15.51 7.51 41.60
C TYR A 391 14.53 6.90 42.59
N ASP A 392 14.26 7.65 43.66
CA ASP A 392 13.36 7.30 44.74
C ASP A 392 11.89 7.47 44.30
N LEU A 393 11.37 6.43 43.64
CA LEU A 393 9.99 6.38 43.13
C LEU A 393 8.93 6.59 44.22
N GLU A 394 9.31 6.41 45.49
CA GLU A 394 8.44 6.58 46.65
C GLU A 394 8.13 8.06 46.93
N GLU A 395 9.08 8.97 46.68
CA GLU A 395 8.87 10.43 46.79
C GLU A 395 7.95 10.95 45.67
N ASP A 396 8.12 10.44 44.44
CA ASP A 396 7.26 10.76 43.30
C ASP A 396 5.82 10.22 43.49
N PHE A 397 5.68 9.06 44.13
CA PHE A 397 4.37 8.50 44.47
C PHE A 397 3.69 9.29 45.59
N LYS A 398 4.43 9.79 46.58
CA LYS A 398 3.85 10.62 47.65
C LYS A 398 3.16 11.85 47.08
N LEU A 399 3.77 12.49 46.08
CA LEU A 399 3.16 13.61 45.35
C LEU A 399 1.90 13.18 44.58
N PHE A 400 1.93 12.03 43.89
CA PHE A 400 0.76 11.47 43.21
C PHE A 400 -0.38 11.16 44.18
N TYR A 401 -0.06 10.53 45.31
CA TYR A 401 -1.00 10.14 46.36
C TYR A 401 -1.67 11.37 46.98
N GLU A 402 -0.88 12.38 47.39
CA GLU A 402 -1.40 13.65 47.93
C GLU A 402 -2.39 14.30 46.96
N LEU A 403 -2.09 14.29 45.65
CA LEU A 403 -2.97 14.86 44.64
C LEU A 403 -4.22 14.01 44.38
N ALA A 404 -4.10 12.69 44.36
CA ALA A 404 -5.21 11.78 44.07
C ALA A 404 -6.20 11.63 45.25
N THR A 405 -5.75 11.84 46.50
CA THR A 405 -6.63 11.79 47.69
C THR A 405 -7.37 13.08 47.98
N ASP A 406 -6.91 14.22 47.44
CA ASP A 406 -7.42 15.54 47.77
C ASP A 406 -8.51 15.97 46.77
N ASP A 407 -9.69 15.33 46.87
CA ASP A 407 -10.88 15.61 46.04
C ASP A 407 -11.22 17.12 46.03
N ILE A 408 -10.99 17.80 47.16
CA ILE A 408 -11.26 19.23 47.33
C ILE A 408 -10.22 20.09 46.59
N LEU A 409 -8.94 19.71 46.55
CA LEU A 409 -7.90 20.50 45.90
C LEU A 409 -7.98 20.38 44.37
N ILE A 410 -8.20 19.16 43.85
CA ILE A 410 -8.45 18.93 42.42
C ILE A 410 -9.74 19.65 42.01
N ALA A 411 -10.85 19.46 42.73
CA ALA A 411 -12.10 20.14 42.43
C ALA A 411 -11.97 21.66 42.55
N LYS A 412 -11.22 22.23 43.51
CA LYS A 412 -11.09 23.69 43.69
C LYS A 412 -10.16 24.33 42.66
N ILE A 413 -9.00 23.73 42.36
CA ILE A 413 -8.08 24.20 41.31
C ILE A 413 -8.77 24.18 39.95
N ILE A 414 -9.56 23.14 39.70
CA ILE A 414 -10.29 22.95 38.45
C ILE A 414 -11.52 23.87 38.37
N ASN A 415 -12.38 23.89 39.39
CA ASN A 415 -13.65 24.63 39.38
C ASN A 415 -13.39 26.16 39.35
N ASP A 416 -12.36 26.66 40.03
CA ASP A 416 -12.01 28.10 40.03
C ASP A 416 -11.37 28.55 38.70
N ARG A 417 -10.56 27.70 38.04
CA ARG A 417 -9.93 28.06 36.75
C ARG A 417 -10.86 27.82 35.55
N VAL A 418 -11.71 26.79 35.62
CA VAL A 418 -12.61 26.40 34.51
C VAL A 418 -13.86 27.26 34.48
N LYS A 419 -14.53 27.54 35.61
CA LYS A 419 -15.70 28.45 35.62
C LYS A 419 -15.35 29.83 35.07
N LEU A 420 -14.19 30.35 35.42
CA LEU A 420 -13.74 31.68 35.04
C LEU A 420 -13.37 31.77 33.56
N ASN A 421 -12.85 30.68 32.96
CA ASN A 421 -12.55 30.59 31.54
C ASN A 421 -13.79 30.29 30.69
N VAL A 422 -14.62 29.33 31.08
CA VAL A 422 -15.85 28.98 30.36
C VAL A 422 -16.84 30.14 30.35
N SER A 423 -17.00 30.87 31.46
CA SER A 423 -17.85 32.06 31.52
C SER A 423 -17.35 33.18 30.59
N LYS A 424 -16.03 33.47 30.60
CA LYS A 424 -15.45 34.50 29.74
C LYS A 424 -15.53 34.12 28.26
N THR A 425 -15.25 32.87 27.93
CA THR A 425 -15.28 32.37 26.55
C THR A 425 -16.71 32.27 26.03
N ASN A 426 -17.67 31.78 26.82
CA ASN A 426 -19.09 31.75 26.43
C ASN A 426 -19.68 33.16 26.26
N ASN A 427 -19.32 34.12 27.11
CA ASN A 427 -19.74 35.51 26.94
C ASN A 427 -19.12 36.14 25.69
N LEU A 428 -17.85 35.85 25.39
CA LEU A 428 -17.19 36.33 24.17
C LEU A 428 -17.84 35.73 22.92
N ILE A 429 -18.12 34.42 22.92
CA ILE A 429 -18.77 33.71 21.81
C ILE A 429 -20.21 34.21 21.63
N SER A 430 -21.00 34.27 22.71
CA SER A 430 -22.38 34.81 22.71
C SER A 430 -22.45 36.21 22.11
N ASN A 431 -21.55 37.11 22.53
CA ASN A 431 -21.53 38.47 22.03
C ASN A 431 -21.07 38.56 20.57
N THR A 432 -20.22 37.62 20.14
CA THR A 432 -19.77 37.58 18.74
C THR A 432 -20.84 37.00 17.83
N VAL A 433 -21.50 35.90 18.22
CA VAL A 433 -22.64 35.33 17.49
C VAL A 433 -23.75 36.38 17.35
N ARG A 434 -24.10 37.09 18.42
CA ARG A 434 -25.05 38.22 18.34
C ARG A 434 -24.61 39.34 17.41
N THR A 435 -23.31 39.65 17.32
CA THR A 435 -22.83 40.69 16.39
C THR A 435 -22.73 40.20 14.94
N ILE A 436 -22.62 38.90 14.72
CA ILE A 436 -22.66 38.29 13.38
C ILE A 436 -24.13 38.19 12.93
N ASP A 437 -25.02 37.67 13.77
CA ASP A 437 -26.48 37.59 13.50
C ASP A 437 -27.06 38.97 13.18
N TYR A 438 -26.73 40.00 14.00
CA TYR A 438 -27.17 41.37 13.76
C TYR A 438 -26.65 41.98 12.45
N LYS A 439 -25.50 41.51 11.95
CA LYS A 439 -24.90 42.02 10.72
C LYS A 439 -25.35 41.24 9.48
N ILE A 440 -25.72 39.97 9.65
CA ILE A 440 -26.39 39.15 8.63
C ILE A 440 -27.82 39.67 8.40
N GLU A 441 -28.53 40.07 9.47
CA GLU A 441 -29.88 40.65 9.36
C GLU A 441 -29.92 42.05 8.69
N ASN A 442 -28.79 42.77 8.63
CA ASN A 442 -28.72 44.16 8.13
C ASN A 442 -27.91 44.36 6.83
N ASP A 443 -27.63 43.28 6.11
CA ASP A 443 -27.23 43.24 4.68
C ASP A 443 -26.02 44.10 4.23
N GLN A 444 -24.84 43.47 4.04
CA GLN A 444 -23.80 43.90 3.08
C GLN A 444 -22.96 42.71 2.59
N SER A 445 -22.67 42.74 1.29
CA SER A 445 -22.21 41.70 0.37
C SER A 445 -20.77 41.14 0.54
N ASP A 446 -20.30 40.93 1.77
CA ASP A 446 -18.99 40.28 2.02
C ASP A 446 -18.98 39.54 3.37
N HIS A 447 -19.79 38.48 3.46
CA HIS A 447 -19.96 37.70 4.69
C HIS A 447 -18.69 36.95 5.09
N ASP A 448 -18.00 36.33 4.13
CA ASP A 448 -16.86 35.44 4.39
C ASP A 448 -15.66 36.20 4.96
N GLY A 449 -15.28 37.34 4.35
CA GLY A 449 -14.16 38.15 4.82
C GLY A 449 -14.40 38.81 6.18
N TYR A 450 -15.64 39.14 6.52
CA TYR A 450 -15.98 39.71 7.83
C TYR A 450 -15.99 38.64 8.94
N ILE A 451 -16.51 37.45 8.65
CA ILE A 451 -16.53 36.31 9.57
C ILE A 451 -15.09 35.88 9.88
N GLU A 452 -14.25 35.73 8.86
CA GLU A 452 -12.85 35.31 9.02
C GLU A 452 -12.05 36.32 9.88
N LYS A 453 -12.23 37.62 9.64
CA LYS A 453 -11.56 38.69 10.39
C LYS A 453 -12.04 38.78 11.85
N LYS A 454 -13.32 38.51 12.12
CA LYS A 454 -13.89 38.41 13.48
C LYS A 454 -13.37 37.17 14.21
N LEU A 455 -13.32 36.02 13.53
CA LEU A 455 -12.72 34.79 14.06
C LEU A 455 -11.25 34.98 14.41
N ASP A 456 -10.49 35.72 13.59
CA ASP A 456 -9.10 36.07 13.88
C ASP A 456 -8.94 37.02 15.08
N GLN A 457 -9.82 38.00 15.24
CA GLN A 457 -9.85 38.87 16.42
C GLN A 457 -10.16 38.08 17.70
N ILE A 458 -11.11 37.14 17.64
CA ILE A 458 -11.41 36.24 18.75
C ILE A 458 -10.19 35.37 19.06
N ASN A 459 -9.54 34.82 18.04
CA ASN A 459 -8.32 34.04 18.17
C ASN A 459 -7.21 34.83 18.88
N LEU A 460 -7.00 36.09 18.51
CA LEU A 460 -5.99 36.98 19.13
C LEU A 460 -6.34 37.35 20.58
N THR A 461 -7.61 37.51 20.89
CA THR A 461 -8.09 37.89 22.22
C THR A 461 -8.04 36.70 23.19
N LEU A 462 -8.46 35.51 22.74
CA LEU A 462 -8.31 34.24 23.46
C LEU A 462 -6.82 33.91 23.70
N TYR A 463 -5.95 34.21 22.74
CA TYR A 463 -4.49 34.05 22.90
C TYR A 463 -3.92 34.96 24.00
N LYS A 464 -4.34 36.23 24.06
CA LYS A 464 -3.90 37.18 25.10
C LYS A 464 -4.40 36.80 26.50
N ILE A 465 -5.62 36.26 26.61
CA ILE A 465 -6.20 35.79 27.88
C ILE A 465 -5.44 34.56 28.40
N SER A 466 -5.12 33.61 27.52
CA SER A 466 -4.39 32.39 27.85
C SER A 466 -2.95 32.68 28.33
N ASN A 467 -2.23 33.61 27.71
CA ASN A 467 -0.82 33.88 28.03
C ASN A 467 -0.61 34.70 29.32
N LYS A 468 -1.58 35.52 29.73
CA LYS A 468 -1.42 36.41 30.90
C LYS A 468 -1.53 35.69 32.25
N GLN A 469 -2.10 34.48 32.28
CA GLN A 469 -2.43 33.75 33.52
C GLN A 469 -1.52 32.56 33.86
N LEU A 470 -0.62 32.15 32.96
CA LEU A 470 0.38 31.07 33.19
C LEU A 470 1.57 31.47 34.08
N LYS A 471 1.53 32.66 34.70
CA LYS A 471 2.69 33.28 35.38
C LYS A 471 2.90 32.86 36.84
N ASN A 472 1.93 32.23 37.52
CA ASN A 472 2.03 31.94 38.97
C ASN A 472 1.97 30.43 39.30
N ARG A 473 2.74 30.06 40.33
CA ARG A 473 3.32 28.73 40.68
C ARG A 473 2.35 27.55 40.97
N LEU A 474 2.94 26.35 40.89
CA LEU A 474 2.59 24.99 41.39
C LEU A 474 1.98 23.96 40.40
N ASN A 475 2.71 22.82 40.25
CA ASN A 475 2.32 21.53 39.62
C ASN A 475 1.07 20.96 40.33
N PRO A 476 0.09 20.36 39.63
CA PRO A 476 0.20 19.36 38.55
C PRO A 476 -0.52 19.79 37.25
N ILE A 477 -0.25 19.07 36.17
CA ILE A 477 -0.66 19.46 34.81
C ILE A 477 -2.14 19.11 34.56
N ILE A 478 -2.99 20.14 34.57
CA ILE A 478 -4.35 20.08 34.00
C ILE A 478 -4.26 20.66 32.59
N ILE A 479 -4.34 19.81 31.56
CA ILE A 479 -4.16 20.19 30.15
C ILE A 479 -5.46 20.83 29.63
N TYR A 480 -5.53 22.16 29.62
CA TYR A 480 -6.66 22.93 29.07
C TYR A 480 -6.36 23.66 27.75
N SER A 481 -5.11 23.70 27.27
CA SER A 481 -4.72 24.57 26.14
C SER A 481 -5.22 24.14 24.76
N ASN A 482 -5.71 22.91 24.61
CA ASN A 482 -6.00 22.31 23.30
C ASN A 482 -7.44 22.47 22.80
N TYR A 483 -8.33 23.00 23.64
CA TYR A 483 -9.72 23.26 23.28
C TYR A 483 -9.82 24.18 22.03
N ARG A 484 -8.86 25.10 21.86
CA ARG A 484 -8.84 26.12 20.80
C ARG A 484 -8.68 25.58 19.37
N LYS A 485 -7.82 24.58 19.15
CA LYS A 485 -7.51 24.09 17.79
C LYS A 485 -8.52 23.06 17.28
N SER A 486 -9.01 22.23 18.20
CA SER A 486 -10.10 21.28 17.92
C SER A 486 -11.37 22.07 17.61
N PHE A 487 -11.77 23.00 18.49
CA PHE A 487 -12.94 23.84 18.30
C PHE A 487 -12.99 24.54 16.93
N ASN A 488 -11.89 25.15 16.46
CA ASN A 488 -11.85 25.81 15.15
C ASN A 488 -12.02 24.83 13.97
N ARG A 489 -11.48 23.61 14.05
CA ARG A 489 -11.59 22.59 12.99
C ARG A 489 -12.98 21.98 12.91
N THR A 490 -13.58 21.68 14.07
CA THR A 490 -14.94 21.14 14.13
C THR A 490 -15.95 22.20 13.65
N LEU A 491 -15.73 23.48 13.98
CA LEU A 491 -16.52 24.60 13.46
C LEU A 491 -16.41 24.74 11.94
N GLU A 492 -15.19 24.73 11.37
CA GLU A 492 -14.98 24.78 9.92
C GLU A 492 -15.67 23.61 9.18
N ARG A 493 -15.64 22.41 9.76
CA ARG A 493 -16.26 21.22 9.18
C ARG A 493 -17.79 21.34 9.14
N ILE A 494 -18.39 21.80 10.23
CA ILE A 494 -19.84 21.97 10.37
C ILE A 494 -20.33 23.13 9.51
N TYR A 495 -19.55 24.21 9.38
CA TYR A 495 -19.85 25.30 8.45
C TYR A 495 -19.84 24.83 6.99
N LYS A 496 -18.88 23.98 6.61
CA LYS A 496 -18.83 23.38 5.26
C LYS A 496 -19.99 22.43 4.99
N GLU A 497 -20.44 21.67 5.99
CA GLU A 497 -21.58 20.76 5.87
C GLU A 497 -22.93 21.52 5.78
N GLN A 498 -23.07 22.69 6.43
CA GLN A 498 -24.30 23.50 6.36
C GLN A 498 -24.53 24.23 5.03
N ILE A 499 -23.47 24.55 4.27
CA ILE A 499 -23.60 25.18 2.95
C ILE A 499 -24.33 24.26 1.94
N GLN A 500 -24.48 22.96 2.25
CA GLN A 500 -25.12 21.98 1.35
C GLN A 500 -26.57 21.60 1.68
N SER A 501 -27.16 22.05 2.80
CA SER A 501 -28.54 21.65 3.15
C SER A 501 -29.39 22.80 3.70
N ASN A 502 -30.31 23.32 2.88
CA ASN A 502 -31.41 24.18 3.33
C ASN A 502 -32.42 23.36 4.13
N TYR A 503 -32.29 23.29 5.46
CA TYR A 503 -33.34 22.75 6.33
C TYR A 503 -33.38 23.43 7.71
N ASP A 504 -34.56 23.29 8.33
CA ASP A 504 -35.13 24.04 9.45
C ASP A 504 -34.20 24.24 10.67
N VAL A 505 -34.16 25.46 11.20
CA VAL A 505 -33.06 26.02 12.02
C VAL A 505 -33.10 25.57 13.49
N ASN A 506 -34.26 25.17 14.03
CA ASN A 506 -34.41 24.96 15.47
C ASN A 506 -34.25 23.50 15.94
N GLU A 507 -34.74 22.51 15.19
CA GLU A 507 -34.50 21.09 15.51
C GLU A 507 -33.06 20.65 15.19
N THR A 508 -32.51 21.19 14.09
CA THR A 508 -31.09 21.04 13.74
C THR A 508 -30.20 21.63 14.83
N ARG A 509 -30.56 22.76 15.45
CA ARG A 509 -29.75 23.38 16.53
C ARG A 509 -29.54 22.47 17.74
N ILE A 510 -30.54 21.69 18.12
CA ILE A 510 -30.47 20.81 19.30
C ILE A 510 -29.69 19.53 18.96
N SER A 511 -29.98 18.92 17.80
CA SER A 511 -29.23 17.76 17.30
C SER A 511 -27.76 18.09 17.01
N ILE A 512 -27.50 19.24 16.39
CA ILE A 512 -26.16 19.79 16.15
C ILE A 512 -25.49 20.10 17.49
N ASN A 513 -26.14 20.78 18.44
CA ASN A 513 -25.48 21.05 19.73
C ASN A 513 -25.08 19.78 20.47
N ASN A 514 -25.87 18.71 20.39
CA ASN A 514 -25.50 17.43 21.02
C ASN A 514 -24.39 16.72 20.22
N THR A 515 -24.49 16.64 18.90
CA THR A 515 -23.49 16.00 18.03
C THR A 515 -22.16 16.74 18.02
N LEU A 516 -22.19 18.08 18.02
CA LEU A 516 -21.05 19.00 18.07
C LEU A 516 -20.41 18.95 19.46
N ARG A 517 -21.21 18.84 20.53
CA ARG A 517 -20.71 18.65 21.89
C ARG A 517 -20.00 17.31 22.03
N ASP A 518 -20.56 16.23 21.48
CA ASP A 518 -19.95 14.90 21.57
C ASP A 518 -18.67 14.81 20.72
N ALA A 519 -18.69 15.35 19.49
CA ALA A 519 -17.52 15.44 18.62
C ALA A 519 -16.38 16.29 19.23
N LEU A 520 -16.71 17.42 19.86
CA LEU A 520 -15.73 18.26 20.57
C LEU A 520 -15.16 17.55 21.80
N THR A 521 -15.95 16.69 22.47
CA THR A 521 -15.46 15.99 23.66
C THR A 521 -14.50 14.87 23.31
N ASP A 522 -14.78 14.11 22.26
CA ASP A 522 -13.88 13.07 21.77
C ASP A 522 -12.57 13.68 21.25
N GLU A 523 -12.66 14.78 20.49
CA GLU A 523 -11.47 15.47 19.97
C GLU A 523 -10.65 16.12 21.10
N TYR A 524 -11.31 16.65 22.15
CA TYR A 524 -10.62 17.16 23.34
C TYR A 524 -9.86 16.05 24.07
N GLN A 525 -10.50 14.90 24.35
CA GLN A 525 -9.86 13.78 25.04
C GLN A 525 -8.67 13.23 24.26
N CYS A 526 -8.83 13.05 22.94
CA CYS A 526 -7.75 12.66 22.02
C CYS A 526 -6.58 13.66 22.04
N SER A 527 -6.88 14.96 21.98
CA SER A 527 -5.88 16.02 21.97
C SER A 527 -5.16 16.15 23.31
N ALA A 528 -5.88 15.99 24.43
CA ALA A 528 -5.32 15.99 25.78
C ALA A 528 -4.36 14.79 25.97
N LEU A 529 -4.78 13.58 25.56
CA LEU A 529 -3.94 12.38 25.60
C LEU A 529 -2.67 12.55 24.76
N LYS A 530 -2.79 13.03 23.52
CA LYS A 530 -1.66 13.26 22.62
C LYS A 530 -0.65 14.24 23.21
N THR A 531 -1.12 15.37 23.73
CA THR A 531 -0.24 16.37 24.34
C THR A 531 0.39 15.87 25.63
N ALA A 532 -0.35 15.14 26.47
CA ALA A 532 0.21 14.50 27.65
C ALA A 532 1.35 13.56 27.28
N MET A 533 1.11 12.64 26.33
CA MET A 533 2.13 11.72 25.85
C MET A 533 3.36 12.46 25.31
N GLN A 534 3.19 13.49 24.46
CA GLN A 534 4.30 14.26 23.89
C GLN A 534 5.11 15.04 24.94
N CYS A 535 4.45 15.61 25.95
CA CYS A 535 5.12 16.33 27.03
C CYS A 535 5.91 15.38 27.93
N ILE A 536 5.35 14.21 28.21
CA ILE A 536 5.87 13.25 29.18
C ILE A 536 7.01 12.41 28.60
N THR A 537 6.96 12.08 27.31
CA THR A 537 8.02 11.33 26.62
C THR A 537 9.18 12.21 26.16
N GLY A 538 9.06 13.53 26.24
CA GLY A 538 10.10 14.47 25.83
C GLY A 538 10.29 14.57 24.31
N THR A 539 9.36 14.05 23.50
CA THR A 539 9.33 14.21 22.04
C THR A 539 8.77 15.59 21.66
N ALA A 540 9.46 16.65 22.08
CA ALA A 540 9.11 18.02 21.71
C ALA A 540 9.58 18.29 20.26
N GLY A 541 8.75 17.93 19.29
CA GLY A 541 9.02 18.13 17.85
C GLY A 541 7.77 18.45 17.03
N ALA A 542 6.67 18.87 17.65
CA ALA A 542 5.49 19.35 16.93
C ALA A 542 5.41 20.87 17.10
N ASP A 543 5.38 21.59 15.97
CA ASP A 543 5.55 23.05 15.79
C ASP A 543 4.55 23.98 16.51
N ASN A 544 3.90 23.55 17.59
CA ASN A 544 2.75 24.25 18.16
C ASN A 544 2.56 24.09 19.67
N ILE A 545 3.51 23.49 20.40
CA ILE A 545 3.48 23.48 21.86
C ILE A 545 4.40 24.61 22.33
N PRO A 546 3.95 25.53 23.20
CA PRO A 546 4.82 26.58 23.74
C PRO A 546 6.04 25.91 24.37
N THR A 547 7.23 26.21 23.83
CA THR A 547 8.51 25.67 24.30
C THR A 547 8.71 25.87 25.80
N ASP A 548 8.19 26.97 26.36
CA ASP A 548 8.20 27.25 27.80
C ASP A 548 7.36 26.27 28.65
N PHE A 549 6.32 25.65 28.09
CA PHE A 549 5.42 24.72 28.80
C PHE A 549 6.09 23.36 29.02
N CYS A 550 6.67 22.78 27.97
CA CYS A 550 7.48 21.57 28.08
C CYS A 550 8.80 21.84 28.82
N ASN A 551 9.42 23.01 28.62
CA ASN A 551 10.69 23.34 29.29
C ASN A 551 10.59 23.34 30.81
N ARG A 552 9.45 23.70 31.41
CA ARG A 552 9.28 23.63 32.88
C ARG A 552 9.09 22.21 33.43
N ILE A 553 8.59 21.29 32.60
CA ILE A 553 8.51 19.85 32.89
C ILE A 553 9.91 19.23 32.74
N LEU A 554 10.64 19.68 31.70
CA LEU A 554 11.98 19.23 31.36
C LEU A 554 13.09 19.85 32.23
N THR A 555 12.86 20.92 32.99
CA THR A 555 13.89 21.51 33.87
C THR A 555 14.16 20.68 35.13
N LYS A 556 13.31 19.70 35.45
CA LYS A 556 13.59 18.62 36.41
C LYS A 556 13.43 17.27 35.70
N GLN A 557 14.37 16.92 34.83
CA GLN A 557 14.36 15.67 34.04
C GLN A 557 14.36 14.42 34.93
N ARG A 558 13.18 13.97 35.38
CA ARG A 558 13.01 12.71 36.14
C ARG A 558 12.84 11.52 35.18
N SER A 559 13.28 10.33 35.59
CA SER A 559 13.13 9.08 34.82
C SER A 559 11.72 8.51 34.86
N PHE A 560 10.89 9.03 35.76
CA PHE A 560 9.53 8.64 36.03
C PHE A 560 8.64 9.88 35.95
N ASN A 561 7.59 9.82 35.12
CA ASN A 561 6.64 10.90 34.94
C ASN A 561 5.23 10.32 34.89
N TRP A 562 4.26 11.02 35.46
CA TRP A 562 2.86 10.60 35.44
C TRP A 562 1.94 11.77 35.11
N ALA A 563 0.77 11.46 34.55
CA ALA A 563 -0.29 12.43 34.33
C ALA A 563 -1.66 11.81 34.58
N VAL A 564 -2.54 12.61 35.18
CA VAL A 564 -3.95 12.31 35.36
C VAL A 564 -4.72 13.21 34.41
N LEU A 565 -5.51 12.61 33.52
CA LEU A 565 -6.24 13.35 32.50
C LEU A 565 -7.66 13.66 33.01
N PRO A 566 -8.01 14.95 33.21
CA PRO A 566 -9.34 15.34 33.63
C PRO A 566 -10.34 15.23 32.47
N ASP A 567 -11.55 14.75 32.77
CA ASP A 567 -12.68 14.75 31.84
C ASP A 567 -13.44 16.08 31.88
N LYS A 568 -14.44 16.23 31.00
CA LYS A 568 -15.35 17.38 30.99
C LYS A 568 -16.06 17.54 32.34
N PRO A 569 -16.30 18.78 32.80
CA PRO A 569 -17.08 19.01 34.02
C PRO A 569 -18.49 18.45 33.83
N SER A 570 -18.98 17.69 34.82
CA SER A 570 -20.32 17.12 34.74
C SER A 570 -21.37 18.22 34.59
N SER A 571 -22.38 17.99 33.76
CA SER A 571 -23.48 18.94 33.54
C SER A 571 -24.39 19.12 34.76
N ILE A 572 -24.35 18.15 35.69
CA ILE A 572 -25.23 18.08 36.86
C ILE A 572 -24.58 18.78 38.07
N ASP A 573 -23.29 18.53 38.31
CA ASP A 573 -22.59 18.96 39.54
C ASP A 573 -21.34 19.83 39.27
N GLY A 574 -20.93 19.98 38.01
CA GLY A 574 -19.68 20.66 37.64
C GLY A 574 -18.40 19.94 38.09
N SER A 575 -18.51 18.73 38.66
CA SER A 575 -17.39 17.91 39.12
C SER A 575 -16.57 17.38 37.93
N ILE A 576 -15.24 17.44 38.01
CA ILE A 576 -14.33 16.91 36.99
C ILE A 576 -13.75 15.61 37.50
N ARG A 577 -13.99 14.52 36.76
CA ARG A 577 -13.47 13.18 37.07
C ARG A 577 -12.28 12.88 36.17
N PRO A 578 -11.24 12.21 36.68
CA PRO A 578 -10.16 11.74 35.83
C PRO A 578 -10.65 10.60 34.94
N PHE A 579 -10.39 10.67 33.62
CA PHE A 579 -10.74 9.58 32.70
C PHE A 579 -9.58 8.62 32.43
N ALA A 580 -8.34 9.07 32.60
CA ALA A 580 -7.16 8.23 32.36
C ALA A 580 -5.98 8.59 33.26
N VAL A 581 -5.14 7.59 33.52
CA VAL A 581 -3.85 7.72 34.21
C VAL A 581 -2.76 7.23 33.28
N LEU A 582 -1.75 8.08 33.08
CA LEU A 582 -0.54 7.74 32.35
C LEU A 582 0.62 7.63 33.33
N ILE A 583 1.31 6.50 33.32
CA ILE A 583 2.55 6.28 34.08
C ILE A 583 3.65 6.00 33.08
N THR A 584 4.72 6.78 33.10
CA THR A 584 5.82 6.62 32.15
C THR A 584 7.13 6.43 32.87
N ILE A 585 7.92 5.48 32.37
CA ILE A 585 9.22 5.11 32.91
C ILE A 585 10.18 4.87 31.76
N ARG A 586 11.46 5.20 31.96
CA ARG A 586 12.49 4.94 30.96
C ARG A 586 12.84 3.46 30.90
N GLY A 587 12.85 2.91 29.69
CA GLY A 587 13.29 1.54 29.44
C GLY A 587 14.79 1.36 29.62
N ALA A 588 15.25 0.12 29.80
CA ALA A 588 16.67 -0.21 29.94
C ALA A 588 17.36 -0.58 28.61
N HIS A 589 16.64 -0.52 27.48
CA HIS A 589 17.15 -0.98 26.18
C HIS A 589 17.07 0.09 25.08
N ASN A 590 18.19 0.35 24.39
CA ASN A 590 18.32 1.34 23.32
C ASN A 590 18.99 0.74 22.07
N ARG A 591 18.47 -0.38 21.58
CA ARG A 591 18.86 -0.84 20.23
C ARG A 591 17.64 -0.88 19.34
N THR A 592 17.84 -0.63 18.05
CA THR A 592 16.79 -0.57 17.03
C THR A 592 16.68 -1.87 16.22
N ASP A 593 17.48 -2.88 16.54
CA ASP A 593 17.44 -4.18 15.88
C ASP A 593 16.22 -4.98 16.31
N TYR A 594 15.51 -5.52 15.32
CA TYR A 594 14.25 -6.24 15.54
C TYR A 594 14.37 -7.38 16.55
N ASN A 595 15.43 -8.19 16.49
CA ASN A 595 15.58 -9.36 17.38
C ASN A 595 15.75 -8.97 18.85
N SER A 596 16.61 -7.98 19.14
CA SER A 596 16.78 -7.51 20.51
C SER A 596 15.52 -6.79 21.00
N TYR A 597 14.89 -6.00 20.14
CA TYR A 597 13.68 -5.26 20.49
C TYR A 597 12.46 -6.17 20.69
N ASN A 598 12.31 -7.24 19.91
CA ASN A 598 11.30 -8.28 20.11
C ASN A 598 11.48 -8.96 21.47
N LYS A 599 12.72 -9.37 21.80
CA LYS A 599 13.04 -9.97 23.11
C LYS A 599 12.72 -9.02 24.26
N TYR A 600 13.02 -7.73 24.09
CA TYR A 600 12.71 -6.71 25.09
C TYR A 600 11.20 -6.47 25.23
N TYR A 601 10.48 -6.27 24.13
CA TYR A 601 9.02 -6.12 24.11
C TYR A 601 8.32 -7.31 24.76
N MET A 602 8.71 -8.54 24.43
CA MET A 602 8.12 -9.75 25.01
C MET A 602 8.37 -9.86 26.52
N LYS A 603 9.55 -9.42 27.01
CA LYS A 603 9.81 -9.38 28.45
C LYS A 603 8.93 -8.35 29.17
N VAL A 604 8.79 -7.15 28.60
CA VAL A 604 7.93 -6.08 29.15
C VAL A 604 6.47 -6.52 29.12
N LYS A 605 6.03 -7.12 28.01
CA LYS A 605 4.67 -7.66 27.84
C LYS A 605 4.36 -8.73 28.87
N ASN A 606 5.21 -9.76 28.99
CA ASN A 606 5.00 -10.84 29.94
C ASN A 606 4.98 -10.33 31.40
N PHE A 607 5.84 -9.37 31.72
CA PHE A 607 5.83 -8.71 33.03
C PHE A 607 4.50 -7.98 33.28
N PHE A 608 4.08 -7.14 32.34
CA PHE A 608 2.90 -6.30 32.49
C PHE A 608 1.61 -7.15 32.50
N ASP A 609 1.43 -8.04 31.53
CA ASP A 609 0.24 -8.88 31.42
C ASP A 609 0.09 -9.80 32.64
N SER A 610 1.20 -10.35 33.15
CA SER A 610 1.18 -11.16 34.38
C SER A 610 0.83 -10.33 35.61
N TYR A 611 1.33 -9.10 35.71
CA TYR A 611 1.06 -8.22 36.84
C TYR A 611 -0.42 -7.78 36.85
N ILE A 612 -0.92 -7.33 35.70
CA ILE A 612 -2.32 -6.89 35.54
C ILE A 612 -3.28 -8.04 35.83
N LYS A 613 -3.02 -9.24 35.29
CA LYS A 613 -3.91 -10.40 35.51
C LYS A 613 -4.01 -10.82 36.98
N GLN A 614 -2.94 -10.65 37.76
CA GLN A 614 -2.89 -11.08 39.17
C GLN A 614 -3.36 -10.01 40.16
N HIS A 615 -3.02 -8.74 39.93
CA HIS A 615 -3.17 -7.68 40.94
C HIS A 615 -4.14 -6.56 40.54
N ALA A 616 -4.55 -6.46 39.27
CA ALA A 616 -5.40 -5.35 38.84
C ALA A 616 -6.88 -5.56 39.23
N PRO A 617 -7.54 -4.53 39.82
CA PRO A 617 -8.98 -4.48 39.96
C PRO A 617 -9.72 -4.62 38.63
N GLU A 618 -10.99 -5.04 38.64
CA GLU A 618 -11.76 -5.30 37.41
C GLU A 618 -11.77 -4.13 36.43
N HIS A 619 -11.90 -2.89 36.93
CA HIS A 619 -11.90 -1.68 36.11
C HIS A 619 -10.54 -1.30 35.52
N LEU A 620 -9.44 -1.94 35.95
CA LEU A 620 -8.07 -1.71 35.46
C LEU A 620 -7.50 -2.90 34.65
N LYS A 621 -8.24 -4.01 34.50
CA LYS A 621 -7.75 -5.22 33.81
C LYS A 621 -7.40 -5.02 32.33
N HIS A 622 -7.94 -3.99 31.69
CA HIS A 622 -7.71 -3.70 30.26
C HIS A 622 -6.67 -2.60 30.02
N ALA A 623 -5.82 -2.33 31.01
CA ALA A 623 -4.68 -1.44 30.83
C ALA A 623 -3.72 -1.98 29.75
N TRP A 624 -3.01 -1.07 29.09
CA TRP A 624 -2.06 -1.39 28.04
C TRP A 624 -0.81 -0.50 28.16
N PHE A 625 0.22 -0.81 27.39
CA PHE A 625 1.45 -0.05 27.38
C PHE A 625 1.91 0.25 25.95
N SER A 626 2.57 1.39 25.77
CA SER A 626 3.08 1.81 24.48
C SER A 626 4.37 2.61 24.62
N SER A 627 5.11 2.73 23.53
CA SER A 627 6.34 3.50 23.43
C SER A 627 6.46 4.02 22.00
N SER A 628 7.10 5.18 21.82
CA SER A 628 7.34 5.76 20.48
C SER A 628 8.06 4.77 19.55
N ASN A 629 8.97 3.97 20.10
CA ASN A 629 9.77 3.02 19.33
C ASN A 629 9.03 1.69 19.08
N PHE A 630 7.96 1.38 19.84
CA PHE A 630 7.13 0.19 19.56
C PHE A 630 6.34 0.34 18.26
N ALA A 631 6.03 1.55 17.81
CA ALA A 631 5.38 1.77 16.52
C ALA A 631 6.25 1.26 15.35
N PHE A 632 7.55 1.61 15.35
CA PHE A 632 8.48 1.14 14.33
C PHE A 632 8.71 -0.37 14.39
N TYR A 633 8.86 -0.91 15.61
CA TYR A 633 8.92 -2.35 15.82
C TYR A 633 7.67 -3.09 15.32
N GLY A 634 6.48 -2.51 15.54
CA GLY A 634 5.22 -3.03 15.01
C GLY A 634 5.29 -3.17 13.49
N VAL A 635 5.73 -2.11 12.79
CA VAL A 635 5.91 -2.16 11.33
C VAL A 635 6.89 -3.26 10.92
N GLN A 636 8.06 -3.40 11.56
CA GLN A 636 9.01 -4.48 11.26
C GLN A 636 8.39 -5.88 11.46
N ARG A 637 7.62 -6.06 12.54
CA ARG A 637 6.95 -7.33 12.86
C ARG A 637 5.87 -7.66 11.83
N GLU A 638 5.03 -6.70 11.48
CA GLU A 638 3.96 -6.88 10.49
C GLU A 638 4.51 -7.06 9.08
N LEU A 639 5.64 -6.44 8.72
CA LEU A 639 6.33 -6.73 7.46
C LEU A 639 6.82 -8.18 7.42
N LEU A 640 7.45 -8.68 8.48
CA LEU A 640 7.92 -10.08 8.51
C LEU A 640 6.78 -11.10 8.52
N SER A 641 5.86 -10.96 9.48
CA SER A 641 4.77 -11.92 9.68
C SER A 641 3.69 -11.80 8.61
N GLY A 642 3.31 -10.57 8.26
CA GLY A 642 2.33 -10.27 7.23
C GLY A 642 2.79 -10.75 5.86
N SER A 643 4.00 -10.39 5.41
CA SER A 643 4.52 -10.85 4.12
C SER A 643 4.71 -12.36 4.05
N SER A 644 5.08 -13.01 5.17
CA SER A 644 5.16 -14.47 5.20
C SER A 644 3.78 -15.12 5.06
N SER A 645 2.76 -14.55 5.72
CA SER A 645 1.39 -15.06 5.64
C SER A 645 0.77 -14.91 4.25
N SER A 646 0.95 -13.75 3.60
CA SER A 646 0.46 -13.50 2.25
C SER A 646 1.17 -14.37 1.21
N LEU A 647 2.49 -14.57 1.34
CA LEU A 647 3.26 -15.49 0.49
C LEU A 647 2.73 -16.92 0.56
N LEU A 648 2.49 -17.45 1.77
CA LEU A 648 1.98 -18.81 1.96
C LEU A 648 0.58 -19.01 1.36
N VAL A 649 -0.31 -18.04 1.57
CA VAL A 649 -1.67 -18.09 1.01
C VAL A 649 -1.63 -17.98 -0.52
N SER A 650 -0.76 -17.12 -1.07
CA SER A 650 -0.58 -16.96 -2.52
C SER A 650 -0.08 -18.26 -3.17
N LEU A 651 0.92 -18.93 -2.57
CA LEU A 651 1.40 -20.24 -3.02
C LEU A 651 0.31 -21.32 -2.92
N GLY A 652 -0.53 -21.27 -1.88
CA GLY A 652 -1.68 -22.17 -1.73
C GLY A 652 -2.71 -21.99 -2.85
N ILE A 653 -3.05 -20.74 -3.18
CA ILE A 653 -3.96 -20.43 -4.29
C ILE A 653 -3.34 -20.89 -5.62
N ALA A 654 -2.05 -20.63 -5.84
CA ALA A 654 -1.34 -21.07 -7.04
C ALA A 654 -1.40 -22.60 -7.20
N LEU A 655 -1.19 -23.36 -6.13
CA LEU A 655 -1.30 -24.83 -6.15
C LEU A 655 -2.71 -25.29 -6.55
N VAL A 656 -3.75 -24.68 -5.99
CA VAL A 656 -5.14 -25.00 -6.32
C VAL A 656 -5.42 -24.73 -7.79
N VAL A 657 -5.00 -23.57 -8.30
CA VAL A 657 -5.24 -23.21 -9.71
C VAL A 657 -4.44 -24.13 -10.65
N LEU A 658 -3.17 -24.40 -10.36
CA LEU A 658 -2.33 -25.32 -11.15
C LEU A 658 -2.88 -26.75 -11.16
N PHE A 659 -3.45 -27.20 -10.05
CA PHE A 659 -4.11 -28.50 -9.99
C PHE A 659 -5.37 -28.54 -10.87
N LEU A 660 -6.19 -27.48 -10.84
CA LEU A 660 -7.40 -27.39 -11.65
C LEU A 660 -7.09 -27.31 -13.15
N THR A 661 -6.00 -26.65 -13.55
CA THR A 661 -5.64 -26.52 -14.97
C THR A 661 -4.92 -27.74 -15.53
N SER A 662 -3.98 -28.32 -14.78
CA SER A 662 -3.19 -29.47 -15.25
C SER A 662 -3.93 -30.81 -15.11
N GLY A 663 -4.91 -30.91 -14.20
CA GLY A 663 -5.61 -32.16 -13.87
C GLY A 663 -4.71 -33.23 -13.25
N ASN A 664 -3.44 -32.93 -13.00
CA ASN A 664 -2.45 -33.87 -12.49
C ASN A 664 -1.70 -33.27 -11.31
N LEU A 665 -1.89 -33.87 -10.13
CA LEU A 665 -1.27 -33.42 -8.90
C LEU A 665 0.26 -33.41 -8.95
N PHE A 666 0.89 -34.36 -9.65
CA PHE A 666 2.35 -34.40 -9.74
C PHE A 666 2.92 -33.23 -10.53
N ILE A 667 2.26 -32.84 -11.63
CA ILE A 667 2.67 -31.67 -12.43
C ILE A 667 2.51 -30.39 -11.60
N ALA A 668 1.39 -30.25 -10.88
CA ALA A 668 1.15 -29.13 -9.99
C ALA A 668 2.19 -29.03 -8.86
N ILE A 669 2.62 -30.16 -8.28
CA ILE A 669 3.67 -30.18 -7.26
C ILE A 669 5.03 -29.78 -7.85
N TYR A 670 5.41 -30.30 -9.03
CA TYR A 670 6.65 -29.89 -9.68
C TYR A 670 6.66 -28.40 -10.01
N ALA A 671 5.54 -27.89 -10.53
CA ALA A 671 5.33 -26.48 -10.77
C ALA A 671 5.52 -25.64 -9.49
N LEU A 672 4.89 -26.05 -8.38
CA LEU A 672 5.03 -25.34 -7.11
C LEU A 672 6.47 -25.32 -6.59
N ILE A 673 7.22 -26.42 -6.73
CA ILE A 673 8.64 -26.49 -6.35
C ILE A 673 9.45 -25.50 -7.21
N THR A 674 9.20 -25.43 -8.52
CA THR A 674 9.90 -24.50 -9.41
C THR A 674 9.60 -23.04 -9.05
N ILE A 675 8.36 -22.70 -8.76
CA ILE A 675 7.95 -21.35 -8.32
C ILE A 675 8.64 -20.99 -7.00
N THR A 676 8.66 -21.91 -6.04
CA THR A 676 9.32 -21.71 -4.74
C THR A 676 10.82 -21.44 -4.91
N PHE A 677 11.51 -22.17 -5.80
CA PHE A 677 12.92 -21.93 -6.10
C PHE A 677 13.14 -20.62 -6.85
N ALA A 678 12.27 -20.24 -7.79
CA ALA A 678 12.36 -18.95 -8.46
C ALA A 678 12.27 -17.79 -7.45
N ILE A 679 11.32 -17.86 -6.51
CA ILE A 679 11.17 -16.87 -5.44
C ILE A 679 12.38 -16.89 -4.48
N ALA A 680 12.89 -18.07 -4.13
CA ALA A 680 14.08 -18.17 -3.28
C ALA A 680 15.30 -17.50 -3.95
N ILE A 681 15.44 -17.64 -5.26
CA ILE A 681 16.51 -16.98 -6.04
C ILE A 681 16.30 -15.47 -6.05
N THR A 682 15.08 -14.97 -6.28
CA THR A 682 14.82 -13.51 -6.29
C THR A 682 15.09 -12.87 -4.92
N VAL A 683 14.66 -13.50 -3.82
CA VAL A 683 14.98 -13.06 -2.46
C VAL A 683 16.49 -13.18 -2.19
N GLY A 684 17.15 -14.23 -2.68
CA GLY A 684 18.60 -14.38 -2.61
C GLY A 684 19.35 -13.24 -3.30
N VAL A 685 18.86 -12.75 -4.44
CA VAL A 685 19.42 -11.58 -5.12
C VAL A 685 19.25 -10.31 -4.29
N PHE A 686 18.09 -10.11 -3.64
CA PHE A 686 17.89 -8.96 -2.73
C PHE A 686 18.89 -8.96 -1.58
N VAL A 687 19.16 -10.15 -1.02
CA VAL A 687 20.17 -10.34 0.03
C VAL A 687 21.57 -9.97 -0.47
N VAL A 688 21.95 -10.42 -1.67
CA VAL A 688 23.27 -10.13 -2.27
C VAL A 688 23.44 -8.65 -2.56
N LEU A 689 22.37 -7.96 -2.95
CA LEU A 689 22.34 -6.51 -3.16
C LEU A 689 22.26 -5.69 -1.85
N GLU A 690 22.27 -6.36 -0.69
CA GLU A 690 22.12 -5.75 0.63
C GLU A 690 20.83 -4.92 0.79
N TRP A 691 19.75 -5.34 0.13
CA TRP A 691 18.45 -4.70 0.27
C TRP A 691 17.79 -5.12 1.59
N GLU A 692 17.23 -4.12 2.30
CA GLU A 692 16.44 -4.34 3.50
C GLU A 692 14.97 -4.59 3.12
N LEU A 693 14.25 -5.43 3.87
CA LEU A 693 12.84 -5.75 3.63
C LEU A 693 11.94 -4.56 3.98
N GLY A 694 11.68 -3.70 3.00
CA GLY A 694 10.70 -2.63 3.10
C GLY A 694 9.29 -3.04 2.64
N ILE A 695 8.41 -2.04 2.56
CA ILE A 695 7.03 -2.19 2.10
C ILE A 695 7.00 -2.64 0.63
N ILE A 696 7.86 -2.06 -0.22
CA ILE A 696 7.89 -2.35 -1.65
C ILE A 696 8.44 -3.75 -1.88
N GLU A 697 9.54 -4.11 -1.22
CA GLU A 697 10.16 -5.43 -1.30
C GLU A 697 9.19 -6.52 -0.84
N GLY A 698 8.43 -6.28 0.23
CA GLY A 698 7.38 -7.18 0.69
C GLY A 698 6.29 -7.44 -0.37
N ILE A 699 5.86 -6.39 -1.08
CA ILE A 699 4.91 -6.52 -2.19
C ILE A 699 5.52 -7.27 -3.38
N VAL A 700 6.78 -6.99 -3.72
CA VAL A 700 7.47 -7.64 -4.83
C VAL A 700 7.65 -9.14 -4.59
N ILE A 701 7.92 -9.56 -3.35
CA ILE A 701 8.02 -10.98 -2.98
C ILE A 701 6.69 -11.71 -3.22
N VAL A 702 5.55 -11.09 -2.87
CA VAL A 702 4.22 -11.67 -3.11
C VAL A 702 3.88 -11.66 -4.61
N MET A 703 4.18 -10.56 -5.31
CA MET A 703 3.98 -10.41 -6.75
C MET A 703 4.77 -11.44 -7.57
N ALA A 704 5.99 -11.79 -7.13
CA ALA A 704 6.82 -12.78 -7.80
C ALA A 704 6.14 -14.15 -7.91
N VAL A 705 5.22 -14.50 -7.00
CA VAL A 705 4.41 -15.72 -7.10
C VAL A 705 3.53 -15.68 -8.35
N GLY A 706 2.71 -14.63 -8.49
CA GLY A 706 1.76 -14.49 -9.61
C GLY A 706 2.47 -14.53 -10.96
N LEU A 707 3.52 -13.70 -11.11
CA LEU A 707 4.31 -13.64 -12.35
C LEU A 707 5.06 -14.93 -12.67
N SER A 708 5.43 -15.74 -11.65
CA SER A 708 6.11 -17.02 -11.90
C SER A 708 5.15 -18.13 -12.31
N VAL A 709 3.89 -18.07 -11.85
CA VAL A 709 2.86 -19.05 -12.20
C VAL A 709 2.57 -19.00 -13.70
N ASP A 710 2.55 -17.80 -14.29
CA ASP A 710 2.28 -17.58 -15.71
C ASP A 710 3.17 -18.46 -16.61
N PHE A 711 4.48 -18.49 -16.36
CA PHE A 711 5.43 -19.29 -17.13
C PHE A 711 5.25 -20.81 -17.00
N VAL A 712 4.68 -21.27 -15.90
CA VAL A 712 4.50 -22.72 -15.64
C VAL A 712 3.13 -23.20 -16.13
N VAL A 713 2.16 -22.30 -16.22
CA VAL A 713 0.83 -22.57 -16.80
C VAL A 713 0.90 -22.71 -18.31
N HIS A 714 1.68 -21.85 -18.98
CA HIS A 714 1.96 -21.92 -20.42
C HIS A 714 2.81 -23.14 -20.78
#